data_AF-A0A959S5R3-F1
#
_entry.id   AF-A0A959S5R3-F1
#
_cell.length_a   1.000
_cell.length_b   1.000
_cell.length_c   1.000
_cell.angle_alpha   90.00
_cell.angle_beta   90.00
_cell.angle_gamma   90.00
#
_symmetry.space_group_name_H-M   'P 1'
#
loop_
_entity.id
_entity.type
_entity.pdbx_description
1 polymer ?
#
loop_
_entity_poly.entity_id
_entity_poly.type
_entity_poly.pdbx_seq_one_letter_code
_entity_poly.pdbx_strand_id
1 'polypeptide(L)'
;MRKHLLFVLLLTAGIWQSASAQRYLEEVFTDDQIMVETTVYATNIDFMTSNLAGTNVPVDIGTLSNVVDNNLDFPAAYYDVMDESTDLKITDISMDIYYPDMEVDDIDARPVIVYLHTGNFLPPPLNGSCTGLRTDSAAVALCRGWARRGYVAISADYRLGWNPLGTTIEIRRGTLLNAVYRAIHDAKMAVRYVRADAMDSNTWGIDETKIALYGQGSGGYIATSYATLDDAPTELFLDKFLPSQFDPNTSYVDTLMVGVPEGWGFPNSLNLYRDNGVSADVNMVVNAGGAMADESWLGPGDAPMCAINCVRDDFAPFDAGTVIVPTTQEEVVDVHGANVYIQKCNDLGINDVFAGIPDGDPYTDRARGLYGETFEVSNAGQITVASTPEGLFPLIRPLASFLSNESAPWEWWDPLSPISQTEIAPGITAHMASLASNPDMSPEKGMAYVDSIQGYILPRIMCALDLPENWCADAPPANNECMDATDIDNLFHTNSTTTVISDIYDNSAATSTDSDPTTGFLDCFGEPSFNVEPVLNNTLWFTFEGDGEDYTIETGDCGGGLDDYIDSGDTQFQIYTGDCGNLVPVAGGCSEDSENAVTDNYFAGLDFTTEADQTYYIMIDGFNGEGVAEVGVLADGQYCIHITQLTINVEELNSYNVSIFPNPAKDQVRINSDLIVDRLEIYNVVGEVVMSVERPQSRSLTLDLSDLSEGIYVVTTFAGELQSTQRLVIE
;
A
#
# COMPACT_ATOMS: atom_id res chain seq x y z
N MET A 1 13.62 -73.44 -9.13
CA MET A 1 13.13 -72.39 -8.20
C MET A 1 13.41 -71.03 -8.81
N ARG A 2 12.38 -70.37 -9.35
CA ARG A 2 12.25 -68.91 -9.49
C ARG A 2 10.78 -68.66 -9.88
N LYS A 3 10.02 -68.13 -8.92
CA LYS A 3 8.67 -67.57 -9.09
C LYS A 3 8.82 -66.17 -9.71
N HIS A 4 7.78 -65.68 -10.39
CA HIS A 4 7.13 -64.35 -10.21
C HIS A 4 6.13 -64.16 -11.37
N LEU A 5 4.84 -64.38 -11.15
CA LEU A 5 3.79 -63.49 -10.60
C LEU A 5 3.30 -62.48 -11.64
N LEU A 6 2.02 -62.63 -12.00
CA LEU A 6 1.25 -61.78 -12.92
C LEU A 6 1.22 -60.32 -12.45
N PHE A 7 1.30 -59.39 -13.39
CA PHE A 7 0.84 -58.01 -13.20
C PHE A 7 -0.50 -57.84 -13.94
N VAL A 8 -1.51 -57.44 -13.17
CA VAL A 8 -2.85 -57.04 -13.63
C VAL A 8 -2.76 -55.60 -14.13
N LEU A 9 -3.23 -55.36 -15.35
CA LEU A 9 -3.46 -54.02 -15.88
C LEU A 9 -4.67 -53.41 -15.15
N LEU A 10 -4.44 -52.36 -14.36
CA LEU A 10 -5.47 -51.42 -13.92
C LEU A 10 -5.34 -50.18 -14.82
N LEU A 11 -6.33 -49.98 -15.68
CA LEU A 11 -6.55 -48.70 -16.36
C LEU A 11 -7.06 -47.71 -15.31
N THR A 12 -6.22 -46.77 -14.90
CA THR A 12 -6.66 -45.51 -14.30
C THR A 12 -6.61 -44.45 -15.40
N ALA A 13 -7.78 -44.12 -15.95
CA ALA A 13 -7.96 -42.88 -16.70
C ALA A 13 -7.89 -41.73 -15.67
N GLY A 14 -6.70 -41.17 -15.48
CA GLY A 14 -6.54 -39.92 -14.76
C GLY A 14 -7.14 -38.80 -15.60
N ILE A 15 -8.13 -38.12 -15.04
CA ILE A 15 -8.56 -36.80 -15.51
C ILE A 15 -7.37 -35.89 -15.21
N TRP A 16 -6.58 -35.56 -16.22
CA TRP A 16 -5.65 -34.44 -16.13
C TRP A 16 -6.52 -33.18 -16.23
N GLN A 17 -6.86 -32.58 -15.09
CA GLN A 17 -7.11 -31.14 -15.07
C GLN A 17 -5.79 -30.49 -15.51
N SER A 18 -5.77 -29.92 -16.71
CA SER A 18 -4.72 -28.98 -17.08
C SER A 18 -4.83 -27.82 -16.09
N ALA A 19 -3.84 -27.67 -15.19
CA ALA A 19 -3.68 -26.42 -14.47
C ALA A 19 -3.56 -25.31 -15.52
N SER A 20 -4.40 -24.27 -15.41
CA SER A 20 -4.21 -23.06 -16.19
C SER A 20 -2.89 -22.43 -15.76
N ALA A 21 -2.13 -21.88 -16.71
CA ALA A 21 -0.95 -21.11 -16.35
C ALA A 21 -1.37 -19.87 -15.55
N GLN A 22 -0.71 -19.62 -14.43
CA GLN A 22 -1.06 -18.49 -13.55
C GLN A 22 -0.49 -17.19 -14.12
N ARG A 23 -1.37 -16.23 -14.42
CA ARG A 23 -0.97 -14.88 -14.86
C ARG A 23 -0.05 -14.24 -13.82
N TYR A 24 0.86 -13.38 -14.25
CA TYR A 24 1.85 -12.69 -13.43
C TYR A 24 2.98 -13.57 -12.83
N LEU A 25 2.77 -14.87 -12.61
CA LEU A 25 3.85 -15.81 -12.28
C LEU A 25 4.44 -16.51 -13.52
N GLU A 26 3.57 -17.01 -14.39
CA GLU A 26 3.93 -17.82 -15.54
C GLU A 26 3.79 -17.06 -16.86
N GLU A 27 4.59 -17.43 -17.86
CA GLU A 27 4.50 -16.83 -19.20
C GLU A 27 3.23 -17.34 -19.89
N VAL A 28 2.21 -16.48 -19.96
CA VAL A 28 0.92 -16.77 -20.60
C VAL A 28 0.84 -16.22 -22.03
N PHE A 29 1.75 -15.32 -22.42
CA PHE A 29 1.89 -14.81 -23.77
C PHE A 29 3.20 -15.28 -24.43
N THR A 30 3.17 -15.42 -25.76
CA THR A 30 4.35 -15.68 -26.58
C THR A 30 5.05 -14.38 -27.00
N ASP A 31 6.30 -14.47 -27.40
CA ASP A 31 7.12 -13.29 -27.75
C ASP A 31 6.57 -12.48 -28.95
N ASP A 32 5.82 -13.13 -29.86
CA ASP A 32 5.13 -12.49 -30.98
C ASP A 32 3.83 -11.78 -30.58
N GLN A 33 3.34 -12.01 -29.36
CA GLN A 33 2.20 -11.31 -28.76
C GLN A 33 2.64 -10.13 -27.89
N ILE A 34 3.94 -9.80 -27.86
CA ILE A 34 4.47 -8.66 -27.10
C ILE A 34 4.75 -7.48 -28.03
N MET A 35 4.09 -6.37 -27.75
CA MET A 35 4.34 -5.08 -28.37
C MET A 35 5.52 -4.39 -27.70
N VAL A 36 6.34 -3.69 -28.50
CA VAL A 36 7.46 -2.89 -28.00
C VAL A 36 7.45 -1.53 -28.67
N GLU A 37 7.40 -0.48 -27.85
CA GLU A 37 7.39 0.91 -28.30
C GLU A 37 8.48 1.71 -27.60
N THR A 38 9.09 2.66 -28.31
CA THR A 38 10.02 3.62 -27.72
C THR A 38 9.37 4.99 -27.70
N THR A 39 9.39 5.66 -26.54
CA THR A 39 8.91 7.03 -26.40
C THR A 39 9.91 7.89 -25.64
N VAL A 40 9.86 9.21 -25.88
CA VAL A 40 10.57 10.22 -25.09
C VAL A 40 9.62 10.67 -23.99
N TYR A 41 9.99 10.43 -22.74
CA TYR A 41 9.16 10.81 -21.59
C TYR A 41 9.58 12.17 -21.01
N ALA A 42 10.78 12.64 -21.33
CA ALA A 42 11.34 13.88 -20.80
C ALA A 42 12.44 14.47 -21.69
N THR A 43 12.67 15.77 -21.58
CA THR A 43 13.87 16.46 -22.05
C THR A 43 14.47 17.24 -20.89
N ASN A 44 15.76 17.06 -20.59
CA ASN A 44 16.39 17.73 -19.46
C ASN A 44 17.89 17.97 -19.71
N ILE A 45 18.57 18.68 -18.80
CA ILE A 45 20.00 19.04 -18.93
C ILE A 45 20.87 17.81 -19.13
N ASP A 46 21.72 17.82 -20.15
CA ASP A 46 22.73 16.81 -20.41
C ASP A 46 24.05 17.17 -19.71
N PHE A 47 24.33 16.49 -18.60
CA PHE A 47 25.54 16.71 -17.80
C PHE A 47 26.79 16.08 -18.42
N MET A 48 26.67 15.22 -19.44
CA MET A 48 27.81 14.65 -20.15
C MET A 48 28.44 15.65 -21.11
N THR A 49 27.62 16.51 -21.73
CA THR A 49 28.06 17.39 -22.82
C THR A 49 27.99 18.88 -22.47
N SER A 50 27.28 19.26 -21.40
CA SER A 50 27.24 20.64 -20.92
C SER A 50 28.58 21.11 -20.33
N ASN A 51 28.95 22.35 -20.64
CA ASN A 51 30.04 23.07 -19.99
C ASN A 51 29.51 23.86 -18.78
N LEU A 52 29.34 23.19 -17.64
CA LEU A 52 28.81 23.82 -16.42
C LEU A 52 29.71 24.93 -15.83
N ALA A 53 30.96 25.04 -16.26
CA ALA A 53 31.88 26.11 -15.86
C ALA A 53 31.85 27.32 -16.81
N GLY A 54 31.04 27.25 -17.88
CA GLY A 54 30.93 28.29 -18.89
C GLY A 54 30.22 29.56 -18.40
N THR A 55 30.51 30.68 -19.06
CA THR A 55 29.98 31.99 -18.65
C THR A 55 28.52 32.21 -19.05
N ASN A 56 27.99 31.45 -20.00
CA ASN A 56 26.62 31.55 -20.48
C ASN A 56 25.63 30.72 -19.65
N VAL A 57 26.09 29.86 -18.73
CA VAL A 57 25.22 29.00 -17.91
C VAL A 57 24.04 29.77 -17.27
N PRO A 58 24.20 30.95 -16.64
CA PRO A 58 23.05 31.67 -16.09
C PRO A 58 22.03 32.13 -17.13
N VAL A 59 22.49 32.47 -18.34
CA VAL A 59 21.62 32.86 -19.47
C VAL A 59 20.89 31.65 -20.02
N ASP A 60 21.59 30.53 -20.17
CA ASP A 60 21.04 29.28 -20.65
C ASP A 60 19.96 28.74 -19.71
N ILE A 61 20.24 28.73 -18.41
CA ILE A 61 19.28 28.36 -17.37
C ILE A 61 18.01 29.21 -17.47
N GLY A 62 18.15 30.54 -17.61
CA GLY A 62 16.98 31.42 -17.73
C GLY A 62 16.19 31.19 -19.02
N THR A 63 16.87 30.86 -20.11
CA THR A 63 16.25 30.55 -21.40
C THR A 63 15.49 29.24 -21.32
N LEU A 64 16.12 28.17 -20.84
CA LEU A 64 15.50 26.84 -20.71
C LEU A 64 14.36 26.84 -19.68
N SER A 65 14.50 27.58 -18.57
CA SER A 65 13.39 27.77 -17.62
C SER A 65 12.19 28.43 -18.30
N ASN A 66 12.42 29.50 -19.07
CA ASN A 66 11.32 30.17 -19.77
C ASN A 66 10.62 29.25 -20.79
N VAL A 67 11.38 28.40 -21.47
CA VAL A 67 10.84 27.40 -22.40
C VAL A 67 9.87 26.46 -21.67
N VAL A 68 10.31 25.86 -20.57
CA VAL A 68 9.49 24.95 -19.75
C VAL A 68 8.27 25.67 -19.17
N ASP A 69 8.48 26.81 -18.52
CA ASP A 69 7.43 27.55 -17.79
C ASP A 69 6.31 28.07 -18.72
N ASN A 70 6.57 28.15 -20.03
CA ASN A 70 5.61 28.61 -21.04
C ASN A 70 5.25 27.52 -22.06
N ASN A 71 5.65 26.27 -21.82
CA ASN A 71 5.40 25.12 -22.70
C ASN A 71 5.79 25.40 -24.17
N LEU A 72 7.02 25.90 -24.37
CA LEU A 72 7.58 26.21 -25.68
C LEU A 72 8.47 25.07 -26.17
N ASP A 73 8.78 25.07 -27.47
CA ASP A 73 9.77 24.15 -28.04
C ASP A 73 11.19 24.55 -27.61
N PHE A 74 12.01 23.55 -27.28
CA PHE A 74 13.42 23.76 -26.98
C PHE A 74 14.21 24.21 -28.23
N PRO A 75 15.05 25.27 -28.13
CA PRO A 75 15.85 25.71 -29.26
C PRO A 75 16.90 24.67 -29.67
N ALA A 76 17.06 24.47 -30.98
CA ALA A 76 17.99 23.47 -31.55
C ALA A 76 19.45 23.61 -31.08
N ALA A 77 19.90 24.82 -30.74
CA ALA A 77 21.25 25.08 -30.22
C ALA A 77 21.56 24.33 -28.92
N TYR A 78 20.55 24.05 -28.10
CA TYR A 78 20.70 23.29 -26.86
C TYR A 78 20.86 21.78 -27.08
N TYR A 79 20.45 21.25 -28.23
CA TYR A 79 20.69 19.86 -28.63
C TYR A 79 22.02 19.66 -29.36
N ASP A 80 22.53 20.71 -30.02
CA ASP A 80 23.81 20.62 -30.75
C ASP A 80 24.99 20.78 -29.79
N VAL A 81 25.63 19.66 -29.46
CA VAL A 81 26.81 19.61 -28.59
C VAL A 81 28.02 20.40 -29.12
N MET A 82 28.02 20.77 -30.40
CA MET A 82 29.08 21.58 -31.03
C MET A 82 28.73 23.06 -31.13
N ASP A 83 27.51 23.47 -30.76
CA ASP A 83 27.11 24.87 -30.79
C ASP A 83 27.76 25.63 -29.62
N GLU A 84 28.69 26.53 -29.94
CA GLU A 84 29.45 27.32 -28.95
C GLU A 84 28.64 28.48 -28.34
N SER A 85 27.40 28.73 -28.79
CA SER A 85 26.56 29.82 -28.24
C SER A 85 25.89 29.47 -26.93
N THR A 86 25.70 28.18 -26.63
CA THR A 86 25.16 27.68 -25.35
C THR A 86 26.20 26.84 -24.63
N ASP A 87 26.35 27.07 -23.34
CA ASP A 87 27.19 26.27 -22.44
C ASP A 87 26.40 25.08 -21.89
N LEU A 88 25.09 25.23 -21.68
CA LEU A 88 24.23 24.09 -21.35
C LEU A 88 23.73 23.39 -22.61
N LYS A 89 23.62 22.07 -22.48
CA LYS A 89 23.02 21.16 -23.45
C LYS A 89 21.89 20.39 -22.81
N ILE A 90 20.95 19.94 -23.62
CA ILE A 90 19.83 19.11 -23.22
C ILE A 90 19.82 17.81 -24.00
N THR A 91 19.23 16.79 -23.42
CA THR A 91 18.97 15.51 -24.07
C THR A 91 17.54 15.11 -23.84
N ASP A 92 16.97 14.45 -24.84
CA ASP A 92 15.77 13.67 -24.66
C ASP A 92 16.11 12.41 -23.88
N ILE A 93 15.22 12.01 -22.99
CA ILE A 93 15.32 10.83 -22.13
C ILE A 93 14.18 9.90 -22.54
N SER A 94 14.57 8.69 -22.94
CA SER A 94 13.67 7.74 -23.58
C SER A 94 13.42 6.53 -22.70
N MET A 95 12.33 5.84 -22.99
CA MET A 95 12.04 4.53 -22.43
C MET A 95 11.47 3.61 -23.49
N ASP A 96 11.71 2.31 -23.31
CA ASP A 96 11.12 1.25 -24.11
C ASP A 96 10.02 0.57 -23.29
N ILE A 97 8.81 0.48 -23.83
CA ILE A 97 7.62 -0.05 -23.18
C ILE A 97 7.26 -1.39 -23.84
N TYR A 98 7.16 -2.44 -23.04
CA TYR A 98 6.87 -3.81 -23.43
C TYR A 98 5.53 -4.20 -22.82
N TYR A 99 4.56 -4.61 -23.64
CA TYR A 99 3.22 -4.95 -23.15
C TYR A 99 2.58 -6.04 -24.01
N PRO A 100 1.71 -6.89 -23.44
CA PRO A 100 0.90 -7.81 -24.23
C PRO A 100 0.05 -7.05 -25.25
N ASP A 101 -0.04 -7.58 -26.47
CA ASP A 101 -0.93 -7.04 -27.50
C ASP A 101 -2.38 -7.02 -26.99
N MET A 102 -2.96 -5.82 -26.91
CA MET A 102 -4.33 -5.59 -26.43
C MET A 102 -5.40 -6.20 -27.35
N GLU A 103 -5.05 -6.62 -28.58
CA GLU A 103 -5.96 -7.43 -29.41
C GLU A 103 -6.07 -8.89 -28.93
N VAL A 104 -5.12 -9.35 -28.10
CA VAL A 104 -5.00 -10.73 -27.61
C VAL A 104 -5.27 -10.83 -26.11
N ASP A 105 -4.86 -9.83 -25.33
CA ASP A 105 -5.02 -9.76 -23.89
C ASP A 105 -6.26 -8.94 -23.51
N ASP A 106 -7.21 -9.58 -22.84
CA ASP A 106 -8.52 -9.02 -22.47
C ASP A 106 -8.53 -8.22 -21.16
N ILE A 107 -7.36 -8.06 -20.53
CA ILE A 107 -7.20 -7.21 -19.36
C ILE A 107 -6.92 -5.77 -19.81
N ASP A 108 -7.71 -4.81 -19.32
CA ASP A 108 -7.59 -3.41 -19.73
C ASP A 108 -6.74 -2.55 -18.78
N ALA A 109 -6.40 -3.07 -17.60
CA ALA A 109 -5.55 -2.40 -16.60
C ALA A 109 -4.51 -3.40 -16.04
N ARG A 110 -3.24 -3.17 -16.31
CA ARG A 110 -2.14 -4.10 -15.99
C ARG A 110 -1.12 -3.47 -15.04
N PRO A 111 -0.60 -4.26 -14.07
CA PRO A 111 0.50 -3.80 -13.21
C PRO A 111 1.76 -3.48 -14.01
N VAL A 112 2.54 -2.52 -13.52
CA VAL A 112 3.75 -2.00 -14.18
C VAL A 112 5.00 -2.40 -13.43
N ILE A 113 6.05 -2.79 -14.17
CA ILE A 113 7.42 -2.91 -13.64
C ILE A 113 8.34 -1.97 -14.42
N VAL A 114 8.87 -0.96 -13.74
CA VAL A 114 9.84 0.00 -14.31
C VAL A 114 11.26 -0.46 -14.02
N TYR A 115 12.00 -0.86 -15.04
CA TYR A 115 13.41 -1.22 -15.00
C TYR A 115 14.33 0.00 -15.17
N LEU A 116 15.29 0.14 -14.26
CA LEU A 116 16.39 1.09 -14.29
C LEU A 116 17.71 0.35 -14.48
N HIS A 117 18.44 0.71 -15.53
CA HIS A 117 19.66 0.02 -15.95
C HIS A 117 20.86 0.27 -15.02
N THR A 118 21.92 -0.52 -15.21
CA THR A 118 23.22 -0.32 -14.53
C THR A 118 24.08 0.73 -15.26
N GLY A 119 25.39 0.77 -15.02
CA GLY A 119 26.33 1.55 -15.82
C GLY A 119 27.03 2.66 -15.06
N ASN A 120 26.86 2.75 -13.74
CA ASN A 120 27.59 3.68 -12.88
C ASN A 120 27.46 5.14 -13.35
N PHE A 121 26.25 5.50 -13.81
CA PHE A 121 25.89 6.84 -14.28
C PHE A 121 26.80 7.39 -15.40
N LEU A 122 27.39 6.51 -16.21
CA LEU A 122 28.17 6.84 -17.40
C LEU A 122 27.75 5.90 -18.55
N PRO A 123 27.75 6.36 -19.81
CA PRO A 123 27.39 5.49 -20.92
C PRO A 123 28.54 4.53 -21.21
N PRO A 124 28.28 3.28 -21.64
CA PRO A 124 29.33 2.41 -22.12
C PRO A 124 29.92 2.95 -23.44
N PRO A 125 31.23 2.80 -23.67
CA PRO A 125 32.22 2.14 -22.81
C PRO A 125 32.89 3.08 -21.78
N LEU A 126 32.45 4.35 -21.64
CA LEU A 126 33.06 5.32 -20.71
C LEU A 126 32.93 4.91 -19.24
N ASN A 127 31.89 4.15 -18.91
CA ASN A 127 31.73 3.54 -17.58
C ASN A 127 32.75 2.43 -17.29
N GLY A 128 33.53 1.99 -18.29
CA GLY A 128 34.49 0.90 -18.16
C GLY A 128 33.90 -0.50 -18.34
N SER A 129 32.65 -0.61 -18.81
CA SER A 129 31.96 -1.88 -19.02
C SER A 129 31.29 -1.97 -20.39
N CYS A 130 30.79 -3.17 -20.72
CA CYS A 130 29.98 -3.40 -21.92
C CYS A 130 28.51 -3.05 -21.75
N THR A 131 28.04 -3.04 -20.50
CA THR A 131 26.64 -2.80 -20.11
C THR A 131 26.49 -1.41 -19.51
N GLY A 132 25.24 -0.93 -19.44
CA GLY A 132 24.83 0.36 -18.91
C GLY A 132 23.77 1.06 -19.76
N LEU A 133 22.92 0.32 -20.46
CA LEU A 133 21.89 0.84 -21.37
C LEU A 133 20.54 0.19 -21.09
N ARG A 134 19.43 0.92 -21.32
CA ARG A 134 18.08 0.34 -21.28
C ARG A 134 17.86 -0.83 -22.25
N THR A 135 18.71 -0.93 -23.28
CA THR A 135 18.66 -1.98 -24.32
C THR A 135 19.64 -3.14 -24.07
N ASP A 136 20.27 -3.19 -22.90
CA ASP A 136 21.16 -4.31 -22.54
C ASP A 136 20.41 -5.64 -22.57
N SER A 137 21.11 -6.73 -22.86
CA SER A 137 20.47 -8.03 -23.06
C SER A 137 19.66 -8.49 -21.84
N ALA A 138 20.17 -8.23 -20.62
CA ALA A 138 19.46 -8.55 -19.38
C ALA A 138 18.19 -7.69 -19.21
N ALA A 139 18.25 -6.40 -19.53
CA ALA A 139 17.11 -5.49 -19.48
C ALA A 139 15.99 -5.96 -20.41
N VAL A 140 16.34 -6.26 -21.68
CA VAL A 140 15.39 -6.76 -22.68
C VAL A 140 14.78 -8.09 -22.25
N ALA A 141 15.58 -9.01 -21.70
CA ALA A 141 15.09 -10.31 -21.25
C ALA A 141 14.13 -10.22 -20.07
N LEU A 142 14.46 -9.39 -19.07
CA LEU A 142 13.58 -9.12 -17.93
C LEU A 142 12.28 -8.47 -18.39
N CYS A 143 12.35 -7.38 -19.15
CA CYS A 143 11.15 -6.66 -19.58
C CYS A 143 10.23 -7.51 -20.47
N ARG A 144 10.80 -8.27 -21.41
CA ARG A 144 10.01 -9.23 -22.21
C ARG A 144 9.45 -10.37 -21.35
N GLY A 145 10.21 -10.86 -20.37
CA GLY A 145 9.76 -11.89 -19.43
C GLY A 145 8.56 -11.46 -18.60
N TRP A 146 8.56 -10.22 -18.12
CA TRP A 146 7.42 -9.63 -17.41
C TRP A 146 6.24 -9.36 -18.34
N ALA A 147 6.48 -8.83 -19.54
CA ALA A 147 5.42 -8.64 -20.53
C ALA A 147 4.74 -9.96 -20.90
N ARG A 148 5.51 -11.05 -21.07
CA ARG A 148 4.96 -12.39 -21.31
C ARG A 148 4.13 -12.95 -20.16
N ARG A 149 4.30 -12.41 -18.94
CA ARG A 149 3.50 -12.74 -17.74
C ARG A 149 2.27 -11.85 -17.57
N GLY A 150 2.08 -10.85 -18.44
CA GLY A 150 0.92 -9.97 -18.43
C GLY A 150 1.14 -8.60 -17.79
N TYR A 151 2.37 -8.26 -17.39
CA TYR A 151 2.72 -6.92 -16.92
C TYR A 151 2.93 -5.95 -18.09
N VAL A 152 2.83 -4.66 -17.82
CA VAL A 152 3.52 -3.65 -18.64
C VAL A 152 4.91 -3.44 -18.07
N ALA A 153 5.94 -3.68 -18.86
CA ALA A 153 7.33 -3.51 -18.45
C ALA A 153 7.98 -2.32 -19.16
N ILE A 154 8.73 -1.51 -18.42
CA ILE A 154 9.32 -0.27 -18.95
C ILE A 154 10.81 -0.30 -18.69
N SER A 155 11.63 -0.20 -19.73
CA SER A 155 13.08 -0.01 -19.60
C SER A 155 13.41 1.46 -19.82
N ALA A 156 13.75 2.20 -18.75
CA ALA A 156 13.92 3.65 -18.80
C ALA A 156 15.41 4.06 -18.78
N ASP A 157 15.78 5.00 -19.67
CA ASP A 157 17.01 5.77 -19.52
C ASP A 157 16.84 6.81 -18.39
N TYR A 158 17.96 7.33 -17.88
CA TYR A 158 18.01 8.46 -16.96
C TYR A 158 19.28 9.28 -17.24
N ARG A 159 19.35 10.53 -16.76
CA ARG A 159 20.53 11.39 -17.01
C ARG A 159 21.79 10.80 -16.38
N LEU A 160 22.83 10.77 -17.19
CA LEU A 160 24.17 10.34 -16.83
C LEU A 160 25.06 11.56 -16.52
N GLY A 161 26.28 11.31 -16.03
CA GLY A 161 27.33 12.32 -15.95
C GLY A 161 27.85 12.59 -14.55
N TRP A 162 29.07 12.12 -14.30
CA TRP A 162 29.86 12.47 -13.12
C TRP A 162 31.35 12.40 -13.45
N ASN A 163 32.22 12.79 -12.52
CA ASN A 163 33.67 12.83 -12.76
C ASN A 163 34.42 11.71 -12.01
N PRO A 164 34.61 10.53 -12.63
CA PRO A 164 35.39 9.45 -12.03
C PRO A 164 36.89 9.78 -11.91
N LEU A 165 37.39 10.72 -12.71
CA LEU A 165 38.80 11.12 -12.74
C LEU A 165 39.13 12.26 -11.75
N GLY A 166 38.20 12.59 -10.85
CA GLY A 166 38.44 13.54 -9.78
C GLY A 166 39.68 13.17 -8.98
N THR A 167 40.57 14.14 -8.76
CA THR A 167 41.87 13.90 -8.10
C THR A 167 41.77 13.66 -6.59
N THR A 168 40.58 13.84 -6.01
CA THR A 168 40.29 13.57 -4.60
C THR A 168 38.98 12.80 -4.48
N ILE A 169 38.83 12.07 -3.37
CA ILE A 169 37.61 11.30 -3.09
C ILE A 169 36.38 12.21 -3.00
N GLU A 170 36.53 13.44 -2.48
CA GLU A 170 35.45 14.42 -2.33
C GLU A 170 34.89 14.87 -3.69
N ILE A 171 35.76 15.07 -4.69
CA ILE A 171 35.32 15.44 -6.05
C ILE A 171 34.54 14.28 -6.68
N ARG A 172 35.08 13.06 -6.58
CA ARG A 172 34.43 11.85 -7.11
C ARG A 172 33.08 11.63 -6.44
N ARG A 173 33.05 11.67 -5.11
CA ARG A 173 31.84 11.52 -4.29
C ARG A 173 30.80 12.57 -4.63
N GLY A 174 31.16 13.85 -4.58
CA GLY A 174 30.21 14.92 -4.83
C GLY A 174 29.59 14.86 -6.22
N THR A 175 30.38 14.57 -7.25
CA THR A 175 29.86 14.46 -8.61
C THR A 175 29.02 13.21 -8.83
N LEU A 176 29.38 12.06 -8.21
CA LEU A 176 28.58 10.83 -8.27
C LEU A 176 27.22 11.00 -7.56
N LEU A 177 27.21 11.56 -6.34
CA LEU A 177 25.98 11.79 -5.59
C LEU A 177 24.99 12.69 -6.35
N ASN A 178 25.50 13.73 -7.02
CA ASN A 178 24.67 14.55 -7.89
C ASN A 178 24.11 13.77 -9.09
N ALA A 179 24.85 12.80 -9.64
CA ALA A 179 24.34 11.94 -10.71
C ALA A 179 23.23 10.99 -10.23
N VAL A 180 23.41 10.38 -9.06
CA VAL A 180 22.36 9.58 -8.40
C VAL A 180 21.10 10.43 -8.20
N TYR A 181 21.24 11.63 -7.62
CA TYR A 181 20.11 12.52 -7.32
C TYR A 181 19.30 12.90 -8.57
N ARG A 182 19.97 13.24 -9.68
CA ARG A 182 19.29 13.54 -10.94
C ARG A 182 18.59 12.32 -11.53
N ALA A 183 19.20 11.14 -11.41
CA ALA A 183 18.61 9.91 -11.90
C ALA A 183 17.36 9.50 -11.11
N ILE A 184 17.31 9.78 -9.80
CA ILE A 184 16.08 9.65 -8.99
C ILE A 184 14.97 10.54 -9.56
N HIS A 185 15.28 11.80 -9.90
CA HIS A 185 14.27 12.70 -10.49
C HIS A 185 13.76 12.17 -11.83
N ASP A 186 14.65 11.64 -12.67
CA ASP A 186 14.30 11.10 -13.97
C ASP A 186 13.45 9.83 -13.86
N ALA A 187 13.72 8.97 -12.87
CA ALA A 187 12.87 7.82 -12.55
C ALA A 187 11.48 8.26 -12.06
N LYS A 188 11.40 9.26 -11.17
CA LYS A 188 10.11 9.82 -10.70
C LYS A 188 9.31 10.39 -11.87
N MET A 189 9.98 11.03 -12.83
CA MET A 189 9.32 11.53 -14.05
C MET A 189 8.86 10.43 -14.99
N ALA A 190 9.60 9.32 -15.12
CA ALA A 190 9.15 8.18 -15.90
C ALA A 190 7.84 7.59 -15.32
N VAL A 191 7.78 7.40 -14.00
CA VAL A 191 6.56 6.94 -13.29
C VAL A 191 5.40 7.91 -13.49
N ARG A 192 5.63 9.22 -13.34
CA ARG A 192 4.60 10.25 -13.58
C ARG A 192 4.11 10.27 -15.02
N TYR A 193 4.99 10.06 -15.99
CA TYR A 193 4.62 10.06 -17.39
C TYR A 193 3.66 8.90 -17.70
N VAL A 194 3.96 7.69 -17.22
CA VAL A 194 3.08 6.54 -17.46
C VAL A 194 1.79 6.61 -16.65
N ARG A 195 1.84 7.12 -15.42
CA ARG A 195 0.64 7.38 -14.62
C ARG A 195 -0.26 8.44 -15.26
N ALA A 196 0.32 9.50 -15.81
CA ALA A 196 -0.44 10.53 -16.52
C ALA A 196 -1.13 9.99 -17.79
N ASP A 197 -0.46 9.11 -18.54
CA ASP A 197 -1.09 8.43 -19.67
C ASP A 197 -2.24 7.51 -19.21
N ALA A 198 -2.02 6.69 -18.17
CA ALA A 198 -3.04 5.79 -17.61
C ALA A 198 -4.30 6.54 -17.13
N MET A 199 -4.14 7.74 -16.56
CA MET A 199 -5.24 8.61 -16.12
C MET A 199 -5.99 9.32 -17.26
N ASP A 200 -5.50 9.26 -18.50
CA ASP A 200 -6.10 9.93 -19.66
C ASP A 200 -6.42 8.92 -20.78
N SER A 201 -5.51 8.74 -21.75
CA SER A 201 -5.72 7.84 -22.90
C SER A 201 -5.56 6.37 -22.58
N ASN A 202 -4.82 6.06 -21.51
CA ASN A 202 -4.33 4.74 -21.12
C ASN A 202 -3.82 3.93 -22.32
N THR A 203 -2.84 4.50 -23.03
CA THR A 203 -2.33 3.99 -24.30
C THR A 203 -1.83 2.56 -24.22
N TRP A 204 -1.33 2.15 -23.04
CA TRP A 204 -0.73 0.83 -22.82
C TRP A 204 -1.55 -0.09 -21.90
N GLY A 205 -2.77 0.30 -21.52
CA GLY A 205 -3.65 -0.49 -20.64
C GLY A 205 -3.00 -0.80 -19.28
N ILE A 206 -2.51 0.24 -18.63
CA ILE A 206 -1.83 0.25 -17.33
C ILE A 206 -2.83 0.46 -16.20
N ASP A 207 -2.58 -0.18 -15.07
CA ASP A 207 -3.14 0.18 -13.76
C ASP A 207 -2.19 1.16 -13.06
N GLU A 208 -2.63 2.40 -12.88
CA GLU A 208 -1.85 3.49 -12.32
C GLU A 208 -1.55 3.36 -10.83
N THR A 209 -2.27 2.47 -10.14
CA THR A 209 -2.16 2.20 -8.70
C THR A 209 -1.22 1.04 -8.37
N LYS A 210 -0.76 0.30 -9.39
CA LYS A 210 0.04 -0.93 -9.25
C LYS A 210 1.37 -0.83 -10.00
N ILE A 211 2.33 -0.10 -9.42
CA ILE A 211 3.64 0.17 -10.04
C ILE A 211 4.77 -0.30 -9.13
N ALA A 212 5.64 -1.18 -9.64
CA ALA A 212 6.89 -1.57 -9.00
C ALA A 212 8.11 -0.99 -9.75
N LEU A 213 9.17 -0.69 -9.01
CA LEU A 213 10.44 -0.24 -9.55
C LEU A 213 11.50 -1.33 -9.40
N TYR A 214 12.23 -1.65 -10.47
CA TYR A 214 13.34 -2.60 -10.49
C TYR A 214 14.62 -1.87 -10.89
N GLY A 215 15.64 -1.93 -10.04
CA GLY A 215 16.95 -1.32 -10.32
C GLY A 215 18.07 -2.34 -10.40
N GLN A 216 18.87 -2.31 -11.47
CA GLN A 216 20.07 -3.15 -11.62
C GLN A 216 21.35 -2.34 -11.38
N GLY A 217 22.25 -2.82 -10.53
CA GLY A 217 23.54 -2.18 -10.26
C GLY A 217 23.34 -0.73 -9.80
N SER A 218 23.82 0.25 -10.57
CA SER A 218 23.55 1.67 -10.31
C SER A 218 22.06 2.02 -10.26
N GLY A 219 21.23 1.32 -11.05
CA GLY A 219 19.77 1.43 -11.01
C GLY A 219 19.19 1.01 -9.66
N GLY A 220 19.85 0.10 -8.93
CA GLY A 220 19.46 -0.29 -7.58
C GLY A 220 19.66 0.80 -6.54
N TYR A 221 20.71 1.63 -6.69
CA TYR A 221 20.89 2.84 -5.88
C TYR A 221 19.79 3.86 -6.16
N ILE A 222 19.40 4.02 -7.43
CA ILE A 222 18.27 4.88 -7.78
C ILE A 222 17.00 4.34 -7.13
N ALA A 223 16.71 3.05 -7.28
CA ALA A 223 15.44 2.48 -6.85
C ALA A 223 15.27 2.50 -5.32
N THR A 224 16.33 2.19 -4.56
CA THR A 224 16.29 2.27 -3.09
C THR A 224 16.17 3.72 -2.62
N SER A 225 17.00 4.64 -3.13
CA SER A 225 16.90 6.05 -2.76
C SER A 225 15.63 6.75 -3.27
N TYR A 226 15.00 6.22 -4.33
CA TYR A 226 13.71 6.71 -4.80
C TYR A 226 12.62 6.57 -3.74
N ALA A 227 12.63 5.42 -3.05
CA ALA A 227 11.65 5.07 -2.04
C ALA A 227 11.94 5.69 -0.68
N THR A 228 13.21 6.00 -0.37
CA THR A 228 13.60 6.40 0.99
C THR A 228 14.09 7.84 1.15
N LEU A 229 14.46 8.55 0.08
CA LEU A 229 14.93 9.94 0.20
C LEU A 229 13.73 10.90 0.27
N ASP A 230 13.26 11.20 1.47
CA ASP A 230 12.07 11.99 1.73
C ASP A 230 12.26 13.14 2.77
N ASP A 231 13.35 13.13 3.55
CA ASP A 231 13.72 14.18 4.50
C ASP A 231 15.10 14.79 4.16
N ALA A 232 15.18 15.42 2.98
CA ALA A 232 16.42 16.04 2.49
C ALA A 232 17.17 16.93 3.51
N PRO A 233 16.51 17.77 4.34
CA PRO A 233 17.19 18.55 5.38
C PRO A 233 17.99 17.73 6.40
N THR A 234 17.60 16.49 6.66
CA THR A 234 18.32 15.57 7.57
C THR A 234 19.25 14.66 6.77
N GLU A 235 18.70 14.03 5.73
CA GLU A 235 19.32 12.92 5.02
C GLU A 235 20.50 13.34 4.15
N LEU A 236 20.38 14.47 3.43
CA LEU A 236 21.47 15.00 2.60
C LEU A 236 22.57 15.67 3.42
N PHE A 237 22.38 15.80 4.74
CA PHE A 237 23.30 16.47 5.66
C PHE A 237 24.01 15.51 6.62
N LEU A 238 23.91 14.19 6.40
CA LEU A 238 24.78 13.20 7.06
C LEU A 238 26.24 13.43 6.66
N ASP A 239 27.18 13.20 7.58
CA ASP A 239 28.62 13.51 7.44
C ASP A 239 29.23 13.07 6.09
N LYS A 240 28.82 11.89 5.60
CA LYS A 240 29.33 11.32 4.35
C LYS A 240 28.86 12.06 3.09
N PHE A 241 27.77 12.84 3.17
CA PHE A 241 27.18 13.63 2.08
C PHE A 241 27.57 15.11 2.12
N LEU A 242 28.52 15.48 2.98
CA LEU A 242 29.07 16.82 3.06
C LEU A 242 30.41 16.93 2.30
N PRO A 243 30.68 18.04 1.57
CA PRO A 243 31.97 18.32 0.96
C PRO A 243 33.06 18.64 1.98
N SER A 244 32.66 19.03 3.20
CA SER A 244 33.55 19.28 4.31
C SER A 244 32.84 18.95 5.62
N GLN A 245 33.38 18.00 6.38
CA GLN A 245 32.92 17.68 7.74
C GLN A 245 32.99 18.86 8.73
N PHE A 246 33.68 19.95 8.35
CA PHE A 246 33.77 21.18 9.15
C PHE A 246 32.73 22.24 8.75
N ASP A 247 31.92 21.97 7.73
CA ASP A 247 30.80 22.81 7.32
C ASP A 247 29.51 21.98 7.23
N PRO A 248 28.81 21.76 8.36
CA PRO A 248 27.60 20.93 8.40
C PRO A 248 26.40 21.57 7.70
N ASN A 249 26.53 22.77 7.15
CA ASN A 249 25.44 23.48 6.47
C ASN A 249 25.52 23.40 4.94
N THR A 250 26.48 22.66 4.41
CA THR A 250 26.66 22.51 2.96
C THR A 250 26.63 21.04 2.59
N SER A 251 25.61 20.60 1.84
CA SER A 251 25.57 19.27 1.23
C SER A 251 26.29 19.27 -0.13
N TYR A 252 26.69 18.10 -0.63
CA TYR A 252 27.09 17.96 -2.04
C TYR A 252 25.93 18.27 -3.00
N VAL A 253 24.69 18.05 -2.58
CA VAL A 253 23.49 18.30 -3.37
C VAL A 253 22.90 19.66 -2.99
N ASP A 254 22.92 20.61 -3.93
CA ASP A 254 22.25 21.90 -3.78
C ASP A 254 20.82 21.81 -4.34
N THR A 255 19.85 21.54 -3.47
CA THR A 255 18.45 21.33 -3.88
C THR A 255 17.82 22.57 -4.53
N LEU A 256 18.33 23.78 -4.26
CA LEU A 256 17.86 24.99 -4.94
C LEU A 256 18.32 25.04 -6.40
N MET A 257 19.42 24.37 -6.73
CA MET A 257 19.97 24.30 -8.08
C MET A 257 19.50 23.06 -8.84
N VAL A 258 19.42 21.90 -8.20
CA VAL A 258 19.11 20.63 -8.89
C VAL A 258 17.69 20.10 -8.63
N GLY A 259 16.92 20.79 -7.79
CA GLY A 259 15.54 20.43 -7.45
C GLY A 259 15.40 19.75 -6.09
N VAL A 260 14.16 19.52 -5.69
CA VAL A 260 13.76 18.87 -4.43
C VAL A 260 13.60 17.35 -4.61
N PRO A 261 13.64 16.56 -3.52
CA PRO A 261 13.57 15.08 -3.58
C PRO A 261 12.39 14.51 -4.36
N GLU A 262 11.27 15.23 -4.39
CA GLU A 262 10.08 14.87 -5.17
C GLU A 262 10.34 14.87 -6.68
N GLY A 263 11.49 15.37 -7.14
CA GLY A 263 11.89 15.39 -8.54
C GLY A 263 11.72 16.74 -9.22
N TRP A 264 11.20 17.74 -8.52
CA TRP A 264 10.82 19.03 -9.10
C TRP A 264 11.95 20.05 -9.11
N GLY A 265 12.09 20.77 -10.23
CA GLY A 265 12.99 21.90 -10.35
C GLY A 265 12.31 23.23 -10.02
N PHE A 266 13.13 24.28 -9.94
CA PHE A 266 12.67 25.65 -9.72
C PHE A 266 12.89 26.49 -10.97
N PRO A 267 12.20 27.65 -11.10
CA PRO A 267 12.56 28.62 -12.10
C PRO A 267 14.05 28.99 -12.00
N ASN A 268 14.74 28.92 -13.12
CA ASN A 268 16.19 29.11 -13.21
C ASN A 268 17.04 28.07 -12.44
N SER A 269 16.64 26.80 -12.45
CA SER A 269 17.45 25.69 -11.93
C SER A 269 17.94 24.76 -13.05
N LEU A 270 18.86 23.84 -12.72
CA LEU A 270 19.38 22.79 -13.63
C LEU A 270 18.45 21.57 -13.75
N ASN A 271 17.25 21.67 -13.17
CA ASN A 271 16.21 20.65 -13.33
C ASN A 271 15.00 21.27 -14.05
N LEU A 272 14.74 20.76 -15.25
CA LEU A 272 13.69 21.25 -16.11
C LEU A 272 12.30 20.68 -15.78
N TYR A 273 12.16 19.83 -14.77
CA TYR A 273 10.86 19.34 -14.34
C TYR A 273 10.09 20.38 -13.53
N ARG A 274 8.77 20.42 -13.72
CA ARG A 274 7.83 21.28 -12.99
C ARG A 274 6.70 20.42 -12.46
N ASP A 275 6.27 20.76 -11.25
CA ASP A 275 5.16 20.08 -10.60
C ASP A 275 3.93 20.08 -11.50
N ASN A 276 3.47 18.87 -11.83
CA ASN A 276 2.32 18.60 -12.68
C ASN A 276 1.14 18.00 -11.89
N GLY A 277 1.25 17.86 -10.57
CA GLY A 277 0.24 17.27 -9.70
C GLY A 277 0.10 15.74 -9.80
N VAL A 278 0.92 15.07 -10.61
CA VAL A 278 0.88 13.60 -10.75
C VAL A 278 1.80 12.96 -9.72
N SER A 279 1.27 11.99 -8.98
CA SER A 279 2.05 11.23 -7.98
C SER A 279 3.19 10.45 -8.65
N ALA A 280 4.30 10.30 -7.93
CA ALA A 280 5.39 9.38 -8.28
C ALA A 280 5.45 8.19 -7.31
N ASP A 281 4.38 7.87 -6.59
CA ASP A 281 4.43 6.77 -5.63
C ASP A 281 4.53 5.43 -6.36
N VAL A 282 5.21 4.48 -5.74
CA VAL A 282 5.37 3.10 -6.20
C VAL A 282 5.07 2.17 -5.03
N ASN A 283 4.56 0.99 -5.33
CA ASN A 283 4.10 0.03 -4.33
C ASN A 283 5.22 -0.92 -3.88
N MET A 284 6.32 -1.00 -4.65
CA MET A 284 7.44 -1.89 -4.34
C MET A 284 8.73 -1.45 -5.03
N VAL A 285 9.87 -1.73 -4.39
CA VAL A 285 11.20 -1.61 -4.98
C VAL A 285 11.92 -2.97 -5.02
N VAL A 286 12.57 -3.26 -6.14
CA VAL A 286 13.47 -4.41 -6.31
C VAL A 286 14.86 -3.89 -6.65
N ASN A 287 15.87 -4.34 -5.93
CA ASN A 287 17.27 -4.05 -6.19
C ASN A 287 18.01 -5.32 -6.64
N ALA A 288 18.75 -5.28 -7.75
CA ALA A 288 19.65 -6.34 -8.18
C ALA A 288 21.10 -5.84 -8.27
N GLY A 289 21.92 -6.12 -7.27
CA GLY A 289 23.36 -5.81 -7.26
C GLY A 289 23.71 -4.34 -6.95
N GLY A 290 22.76 -3.53 -6.45
CA GLY A 290 23.00 -2.18 -5.93
C GLY A 290 23.07 -2.14 -4.40
N ALA A 291 23.16 -0.93 -3.84
CA ALA A 291 23.13 -0.70 -2.40
C ALA A 291 22.31 0.56 -2.06
N MET A 292 21.91 0.67 -0.79
CA MET A 292 21.18 1.83 -0.27
C MET A 292 22.14 2.88 0.26
N ALA A 293 21.84 4.16 -0.01
CA ALA A 293 22.68 5.28 0.40
C ALA A 293 22.96 5.29 1.91
N ASP A 294 21.93 5.21 2.76
CA ASP A 294 22.06 5.03 4.21
C ASP A 294 20.82 4.30 4.77
N GLU A 295 20.99 3.39 5.74
CA GLU A 295 19.86 2.66 6.33
C GLU A 295 18.97 3.56 7.20
N SER A 296 19.49 4.71 7.66
CA SER A 296 18.72 5.69 8.44
C SER A 296 17.64 6.40 7.63
N TRP A 297 17.67 6.27 6.30
CA TRP A 297 16.63 6.79 5.42
C TRP A 297 15.37 5.91 5.43
N LEU A 298 15.44 4.67 5.98
CA LEU A 298 14.28 3.80 6.08
C LEU A 298 13.37 4.20 7.25
N GLY A 299 12.09 4.43 6.94
CA GLY A 299 11.00 4.69 7.88
C GLY A 299 9.86 3.67 7.77
N PRO A 300 9.09 3.42 8.84
CA PRO A 300 7.86 2.64 8.74
C PRO A 300 6.92 3.23 7.67
N GLY A 301 6.35 2.38 6.82
CA GLY A 301 5.45 2.80 5.73
C GLY A 301 6.14 3.06 4.38
N ASP A 302 7.47 2.97 4.31
CA ASP A 302 8.19 2.94 3.03
C ASP A 302 7.75 1.76 2.17
N ALA A 303 7.94 1.87 0.85
CA ALA A 303 7.58 0.82 -0.09
C ALA A 303 8.33 -0.50 0.23
N PRO A 304 7.62 -1.65 0.25
CA PRO A 304 8.22 -2.99 0.38
C PRO A 304 9.42 -3.19 -0.56
N MET A 305 10.45 -3.89 -0.06
CA MET A 305 11.71 -4.04 -0.78
C MET A 305 12.14 -5.49 -0.95
N CYS A 306 12.58 -5.83 -2.16
CA CYS A 306 13.31 -7.06 -2.46
C CYS A 306 14.71 -6.77 -2.97
N ALA A 307 15.65 -7.67 -2.69
CA ALA A 307 17.02 -7.53 -3.13
C ALA A 307 17.62 -8.84 -3.63
N ILE A 308 18.39 -8.78 -4.72
CA ILE A 308 19.20 -9.87 -5.26
C ILE A 308 20.64 -9.39 -5.30
N ASN A 309 21.50 -9.94 -4.46
CA ASN A 309 22.90 -9.54 -4.44
C ASN A 309 23.83 -10.74 -4.34
N CYS A 310 24.95 -10.67 -5.06
CA CYS A 310 26.06 -11.58 -4.83
C CYS A 310 26.71 -11.26 -3.48
N VAL A 311 26.81 -12.27 -2.61
CA VAL A 311 27.38 -12.08 -1.24
C VAL A 311 28.84 -11.61 -1.29
N ARG A 312 29.54 -11.89 -2.38
CA ARG A 312 30.97 -11.58 -2.58
C ARG A 312 31.20 -10.37 -3.50
N ASP A 313 30.19 -9.56 -3.76
CA ASP A 313 30.35 -8.38 -4.60
C ASP A 313 31.35 -7.39 -3.97
N ASP A 314 32.43 -7.07 -4.70
CA ASP A 314 33.48 -6.15 -4.24
C ASP A 314 33.19 -4.68 -4.65
N PHE A 315 32.19 -4.42 -5.50
CA PHE A 315 31.89 -3.08 -6.04
C PHE A 315 30.71 -2.42 -5.31
N ALA A 316 29.62 -3.16 -5.15
CA ALA A 316 28.46 -2.78 -4.34
C ALA A 316 28.39 -3.73 -3.13
N PRO A 317 28.65 -3.24 -1.91
CA PRO A 317 28.79 -4.13 -0.77
C PRO A 317 27.46 -4.86 -0.46
N PHE A 318 27.56 -6.14 -0.11
CA PHE A 318 26.40 -6.93 0.37
C PHE A 318 26.00 -6.55 1.80
N ASP A 319 26.98 -6.19 2.64
CA ASP A 319 26.82 -5.69 4.01
C ASP A 319 27.04 -4.15 4.04
N ALA A 320 27.36 -3.55 5.18
CA ALA A 320 27.84 -2.16 5.21
C ALA A 320 29.27 -2.04 4.64
N GLY A 321 29.52 -1.07 3.76
CA GLY A 321 30.84 -0.89 3.16
C GLY A 321 30.96 0.28 2.19
N THR A 322 32.15 0.44 1.61
CA THR A 322 32.45 1.52 0.66
C THR A 322 32.23 1.06 -0.77
N VAL A 323 31.51 1.86 -1.55
CA VAL A 323 31.35 1.67 -3.00
C VAL A 323 32.70 1.85 -3.70
N ILE A 324 33.05 0.87 -4.53
CA ILE A 324 34.19 0.94 -5.44
C ILE A 324 33.68 1.03 -6.87
N VAL A 325 34.06 2.08 -7.58
CA VAL A 325 33.59 2.27 -8.96
C VAL A 325 34.38 1.40 -9.95
N PRO A 326 33.73 0.63 -10.84
CA PRO A 326 34.43 -0.20 -11.82
C PRO A 326 35.36 0.59 -12.75
N THR A 327 35.01 1.84 -13.04
CA THR A 327 35.71 2.72 -13.99
C THR A 327 37.15 3.02 -13.58
N THR A 328 37.40 3.29 -12.30
CA THR A 328 38.75 3.62 -11.78
C THR A 328 39.24 2.66 -10.69
N GLN A 329 38.38 1.76 -10.21
CA GLN A 329 38.62 0.88 -9.07
C GLN A 329 38.96 1.64 -7.78
N GLU A 330 38.35 2.82 -7.62
CA GLU A 330 38.55 3.68 -6.47
C GLU A 330 37.31 3.75 -5.58
N GLU A 331 37.54 3.93 -4.28
CA GLU A 331 36.51 4.20 -3.29
C GLU A 331 35.82 5.55 -3.53
N VAL A 332 34.52 5.59 -3.25
CA VAL A 332 33.71 6.80 -3.40
C VAL A 332 32.89 7.16 -2.16
N VAL A 333 32.01 6.27 -1.69
CA VAL A 333 31.05 6.58 -0.62
C VAL A 333 30.66 5.33 0.16
N ASP A 334 30.44 5.47 1.47
CA ASP A 334 29.98 4.40 2.34
C ASP A 334 28.46 4.25 2.26
N VAL A 335 28.00 3.01 2.12
CA VAL A 335 26.60 2.62 1.86
C VAL A 335 26.22 1.38 2.65
N HIS A 336 24.93 1.06 2.68
CA HIS A 336 24.42 -0.16 3.29
C HIS A 336 23.91 -1.13 2.22
N GLY A 337 24.47 -2.34 2.23
CA GLY A 337 24.11 -3.41 1.31
C GLY A 337 22.82 -4.14 1.71
N ALA A 338 22.39 -5.02 0.82
CA ALA A 338 21.12 -5.76 0.92
C ALA A 338 20.96 -6.59 2.21
N ASN A 339 22.06 -7.08 2.78
CA ASN A 339 22.04 -7.79 4.05
C ASN A 339 21.58 -6.93 5.22
N VAL A 340 21.87 -5.63 5.15
CA VAL A 340 21.59 -4.66 6.21
C VAL A 340 20.19 -4.10 6.02
N TYR A 341 19.93 -3.45 4.87
CA TYR A 341 18.68 -2.70 4.72
C TYR A 341 17.45 -3.60 4.56
N ILE A 342 17.56 -4.83 4.03
CA ILE A 342 16.41 -5.75 4.01
C ILE A 342 16.07 -6.25 5.42
N GLN A 343 17.09 -6.55 6.24
CA GLN A 343 16.82 -6.88 7.64
C GLN A 343 16.16 -5.69 8.35
N LYS A 344 16.63 -4.47 8.08
CA LYS A 344 16.00 -3.25 8.59
C LYS A 344 14.55 -3.08 8.12
N CYS A 345 14.23 -3.42 6.87
CA CYS A 345 12.85 -3.40 6.36
C CYS A 345 11.96 -4.33 7.18
N ASN A 346 12.42 -5.54 7.49
CA ASN A 346 11.67 -6.49 8.30
C ASN A 346 11.53 -6.02 9.75
N ASP A 347 12.58 -5.44 10.34
CA ASP A 347 12.53 -4.89 11.70
C ASP A 347 11.54 -3.71 11.83
N LEU A 348 11.22 -3.04 10.72
CA LEU A 348 10.26 -1.94 10.63
C LEU A 348 8.86 -2.37 10.17
N GLY A 349 8.65 -3.65 9.85
CA GLY A 349 7.39 -4.19 9.31
C GLY A 349 7.12 -3.83 7.83
N ILE A 350 8.07 -3.21 7.12
CA ILE A 350 7.92 -2.79 5.72
C ILE A 350 7.65 -3.99 4.79
N ASN A 351 8.23 -5.14 5.11
CA ASN A 351 8.16 -6.36 4.31
C ASN A 351 7.16 -7.38 4.87
N ASP A 352 6.30 -6.99 5.83
CA ASP A 352 5.27 -7.87 6.39
C ASP A 352 4.24 -8.31 5.33
N VAL A 353 4.12 -7.55 4.24
CA VAL A 353 3.35 -7.93 3.05
C VAL A 353 3.82 -9.25 2.42
N PHE A 354 5.03 -9.75 2.74
CA PHE A 354 5.53 -11.05 2.28
C PHE A 354 5.26 -12.20 3.27
N ALA A 355 4.65 -11.93 4.43
CA ALA A 355 4.50 -12.92 5.51
C ALA A 355 3.69 -14.16 5.08
N GLY A 356 2.74 -14.00 4.15
CA GLY A 356 1.93 -15.10 3.61
C GLY A 356 2.68 -16.05 2.68
N ILE A 357 3.90 -15.72 2.21
CA ILE A 357 4.62 -16.55 1.25
C ILE A 357 4.99 -17.91 1.87
N PRO A 358 4.42 -19.03 1.37
CA PRO A 358 4.62 -20.34 1.95
C PRO A 358 6.03 -20.90 1.63
N ASP A 359 6.44 -21.88 2.41
CA ASP A 359 7.57 -22.75 2.04
C ASP A 359 7.18 -23.69 0.88
N GLY A 360 8.19 -24.23 0.18
CA GLY A 360 8.02 -25.22 -0.88
C GLY A 360 8.23 -24.68 -2.30
N ASP A 361 8.32 -23.36 -2.45
CA ASP A 361 8.84 -22.73 -3.67
C ASP A 361 10.38 -22.88 -3.72
N PRO A 362 10.96 -23.48 -4.78
CA PRO A 362 12.40 -23.70 -4.87
C PRO A 362 13.27 -22.45 -4.73
N TYR A 363 12.79 -21.27 -5.15
CA TYR A 363 13.56 -20.03 -5.09
C TYR A 363 13.54 -19.43 -3.68
N THR A 364 12.37 -19.39 -3.04
CA THR A 364 12.16 -18.94 -1.67
C THR A 364 12.86 -19.86 -0.67
N ASP A 365 12.71 -21.17 -0.81
CA ASP A 365 13.42 -22.17 0.02
C ASP A 365 14.94 -22.03 -0.12
N ARG A 366 15.42 -21.74 -1.34
CA ARG A 366 16.85 -21.52 -1.59
C ARG A 366 17.36 -20.27 -0.89
N ALA A 367 16.60 -19.17 -0.92
CA ALA A 367 16.97 -17.94 -0.22
C ALA A 367 16.97 -18.15 1.30
N ARG A 368 15.85 -18.65 1.86
CA ARG A 368 15.69 -18.93 3.29
C ARG A 368 16.76 -19.89 3.83
N GLY A 369 17.15 -20.89 3.04
CA GLY A 369 18.22 -21.83 3.38
C GLY A 369 19.63 -21.22 3.44
N LEU A 370 19.82 -19.95 3.05
CA LEU A 370 21.09 -19.22 3.18
C LEU A 370 21.07 -18.21 4.33
N TYR A 371 19.92 -17.96 4.97
CA TYR A 371 19.82 -17.02 6.07
C TYR A 371 20.58 -17.53 7.30
N GLY A 372 21.36 -16.66 7.95
CA GLY A 372 22.23 -17.03 9.06
C GLY A 372 23.53 -17.75 8.67
N GLU A 373 23.74 -18.09 7.40
CA GLU A 373 24.96 -18.76 6.94
C GLU A 373 26.13 -17.77 6.75
N THR A 374 27.34 -18.23 7.03
CA THR A 374 28.58 -17.44 6.91
C THR A 374 29.39 -17.85 5.68
N PHE A 375 29.85 -16.85 4.92
CA PHE A 375 30.63 -17.05 3.70
C PHE A 375 31.95 -16.29 3.76
N GLU A 376 33.03 -16.94 3.33
CA GLU A 376 34.30 -16.26 3.03
C GLU A 376 34.11 -15.26 1.90
N VAL A 377 34.71 -14.09 2.03
CA VAL A 377 34.79 -13.05 1.00
C VAL A 377 36.25 -12.75 0.64
N SER A 378 36.47 -11.83 -0.30
CA SER A 378 37.82 -11.38 -0.67
C SER A 378 38.57 -10.82 0.55
N ASN A 379 39.90 -10.67 0.42
CA ASN A 379 40.75 -10.12 1.47
C ASN A 379 40.71 -10.88 2.82
N ALA A 380 40.38 -12.18 2.79
CA ALA A 380 40.24 -13.04 3.97
C ALA A 380 39.20 -12.55 5.00
N GLY A 381 38.17 -11.84 4.52
CA GLY A 381 37.00 -11.48 5.31
C GLY A 381 35.93 -12.56 5.33
N GLN A 382 34.91 -12.37 6.17
CA GLN A 382 33.72 -13.19 6.21
C GLN A 382 32.49 -12.29 6.31
N ILE A 383 31.38 -12.74 5.72
CA ILE A 383 30.06 -12.11 5.84
C ILE A 383 29.08 -13.18 6.29
N THR A 384 28.22 -12.84 7.25
CA THR A 384 27.08 -13.67 7.65
C THR A 384 25.80 -13.06 7.09
N VAL A 385 25.04 -13.83 6.35
CA VAL A 385 23.70 -13.40 5.90
C VAL A 385 22.83 -13.24 7.14
N ALA A 386 22.04 -12.17 7.22
CA ALA A 386 21.11 -11.94 8.32
C ALA A 386 20.19 -13.16 8.53
N SER A 387 19.66 -13.33 9.74
CA SER A 387 18.92 -14.55 10.12
C SER A 387 17.50 -14.62 9.56
N THR A 388 16.87 -13.47 9.32
CA THR A 388 15.47 -13.36 8.88
C THR A 388 15.26 -12.25 7.82
N PRO A 389 16.14 -12.06 6.81
CA PRO A 389 16.00 -11.02 5.80
C PRO A 389 15.00 -11.45 4.70
N GLU A 390 13.74 -11.70 5.04
CA GLU A 390 12.69 -11.92 4.04
C GLU A 390 12.66 -10.78 3.01
N GLY A 391 12.59 -11.13 1.73
CA GLY A 391 12.85 -10.22 0.61
C GLY A 391 14.29 -10.20 0.08
N LEU A 392 15.26 -10.84 0.75
CA LEU A 392 16.65 -10.97 0.28
C LEU A 392 16.88 -12.31 -0.43
N PHE A 393 17.40 -12.28 -1.65
CA PHE A 393 17.90 -13.45 -2.38
C PHE A 393 19.44 -13.40 -2.51
N PRO A 394 20.19 -14.05 -1.60
CA PRO A 394 21.65 -14.07 -1.67
C PRO A 394 22.14 -15.00 -2.78
N LEU A 395 22.98 -14.49 -3.68
CA LEU A 395 23.65 -15.29 -4.70
C LEU A 395 25.07 -15.67 -4.25
N ILE A 396 25.33 -16.97 -4.19
CA ILE A 396 26.64 -17.51 -3.82
C ILE A 396 27.42 -17.90 -5.08
N ARG A 397 28.34 -17.04 -5.50
CA ARG A 397 29.27 -17.28 -6.63
C ARG A 397 30.65 -17.72 -6.15
N PRO A 398 31.44 -18.48 -6.92
CA PRO A 398 32.77 -18.92 -6.47
C PRO A 398 33.63 -17.77 -5.96
N LEU A 399 34.35 -17.98 -4.85
CA LEU A 399 35.28 -16.99 -4.32
C LEU A 399 36.43 -16.75 -5.31
N ALA A 400 36.68 -15.48 -5.64
CA ALA A 400 37.76 -15.03 -6.48
C ALA A 400 38.64 -13.99 -5.75
N SER A 401 39.68 -13.52 -6.43
CA SER A 401 40.47 -12.38 -5.96
C SER A 401 39.61 -11.13 -5.86
N PHE A 402 40.01 -10.21 -4.98
CA PHE A 402 39.41 -8.88 -4.85
C PHE A 402 39.30 -8.18 -6.22
N LEU A 403 38.14 -7.58 -6.49
CA LEU A 403 37.73 -6.97 -7.77
C LEU A 403 37.58 -7.95 -8.95
N SER A 404 37.55 -9.24 -8.66
CA SER A 404 37.27 -10.31 -9.65
C SER A 404 36.18 -11.25 -9.17
N ASN A 405 35.57 -10.97 -8.01
CA ASN A 405 34.35 -11.67 -7.63
C ASN A 405 33.24 -11.29 -8.58
N GLU A 406 32.37 -12.26 -8.81
CA GLU A 406 31.26 -12.08 -9.72
C GLU A 406 30.13 -11.30 -9.04
N SER A 407 29.77 -10.16 -9.63
CA SER A 407 28.76 -9.23 -9.09
C SER A 407 27.40 -9.35 -9.79
N ALA A 408 27.39 -9.50 -11.12
CA ALA A 408 26.19 -9.48 -11.94
C ALA A 408 26.13 -10.70 -12.90
N PRO A 409 25.89 -11.93 -12.39
CA PRO A 409 25.89 -13.15 -13.19
C PRO A 409 24.77 -13.22 -14.25
N TRP A 410 23.76 -12.36 -14.15
CA TRP A 410 22.66 -12.22 -15.09
C TRP A 410 23.02 -11.39 -16.34
N GLU A 411 24.16 -10.70 -16.37
CA GLU A 411 24.54 -9.88 -17.52
C GLU A 411 25.20 -10.69 -18.64
N TRP A 412 24.90 -10.32 -19.90
CA TRP A 412 25.63 -10.78 -21.08
C TRP A 412 25.55 -9.76 -22.22
N TRP A 413 26.52 -9.86 -23.13
CA TRP A 413 26.67 -8.95 -24.26
C TRP A 413 27.32 -9.65 -25.46
N ASP A 414 27.23 -9.04 -26.64
CA ASP A 414 27.98 -9.51 -27.81
C ASP A 414 29.46 -9.10 -27.67
N PRO A 415 30.40 -10.06 -27.51
CA PRO A 415 31.82 -9.74 -27.36
C PRO A 415 32.41 -9.03 -28.58
N LEU A 416 31.76 -9.11 -29.75
CA LEU A 416 32.21 -8.48 -30.99
C LEU A 416 31.57 -7.11 -31.24
N SER A 417 30.71 -6.63 -30.34
CA SER A 417 30.07 -5.33 -30.48
C SER A 417 31.11 -4.18 -30.49
N PRO A 418 30.82 -3.03 -31.12
CA PRO A 418 31.71 -1.87 -31.10
C PRO A 418 32.08 -1.42 -29.67
N ILE A 419 31.13 -1.45 -28.74
CA ILE A 419 31.36 -1.14 -27.32
C ILE A 419 32.38 -2.12 -26.74
N SER A 420 32.13 -3.42 -26.89
CA SER A 420 32.96 -4.49 -26.36
C SER A 420 34.40 -4.48 -26.88
N GLN A 421 34.60 -4.04 -28.12
CA GLN A 421 35.91 -3.94 -28.76
C GLN A 421 36.67 -2.64 -28.45
N THR A 422 36.03 -1.66 -27.78
CA THR A 422 36.68 -0.40 -27.44
C THR A 422 37.70 -0.58 -26.32
N GLU A 423 38.92 -0.06 -26.52
CA GLU A 423 39.98 -0.04 -25.51
C GLU A 423 39.71 1.06 -24.47
N ILE A 424 39.49 0.67 -23.22
CA ILE A 424 39.18 1.58 -22.10
C ILE A 424 40.40 1.87 -21.23
N ALA A 425 41.41 1.02 -21.30
CA ALA A 425 42.73 1.20 -20.70
C ALA A 425 43.79 0.51 -21.57
N PRO A 426 45.08 0.87 -21.49
CA PRO A 426 46.11 0.30 -22.35
C PRO A 426 46.11 -1.23 -22.43
N GLY A 427 45.71 -1.77 -23.58
CA GLY A 427 45.59 -3.21 -23.85
C GLY A 427 44.40 -3.91 -23.21
N ILE A 428 43.42 -3.18 -22.66
CA ILE A 428 42.21 -3.71 -22.01
C ILE A 428 40.98 -3.14 -22.72
N THR A 429 40.20 -4.02 -23.35
CA THR A 429 38.91 -3.67 -23.94
C THR A 429 37.80 -3.68 -22.89
N ALA A 430 36.67 -3.01 -23.16
CA ALA A 430 35.48 -3.08 -22.32
C ALA A 430 35.04 -4.53 -22.08
N HIS A 431 35.15 -5.41 -23.09
CA HIS A 431 34.86 -6.84 -22.92
C HIS A 431 35.81 -7.52 -21.94
N MET A 432 37.12 -7.26 -22.04
CA MET A 432 38.11 -7.83 -21.11
C MET A 432 37.88 -7.36 -19.68
N ALA A 433 37.50 -6.10 -19.49
CA ALA A 433 37.18 -5.54 -18.18
C ALA A 433 35.90 -6.16 -17.60
N SER A 434 34.81 -6.20 -18.37
CA SER A 434 33.54 -6.78 -17.90
C SER A 434 33.62 -8.30 -17.65
N LEU A 435 34.46 -9.02 -18.39
CA LEU A 435 34.73 -10.45 -18.12
C LEU A 435 35.38 -10.70 -16.76
N ALA A 436 36.09 -9.72 -16.18
CA ALA A 436 36.80 -9.91 -14.92
C ALA A 436 35.83 -10.16 -13.75
N SER A 437 34.65 -9.54 -13.75
CA SER A 437 33.61 -9.66 -12.72
C SER A 437 32.35 -10.41 -13.18
N ASN A 438 32.40 -11.05 -14.35
CA ASN A 438 31.38 -11.98 -14.82
C ASN A 438 32.04 -13.00 -15.77
N PRO A 439 32.80 -13.97 -15.21
CA PRO A 439 33.77 -14.75 -15.97
C PRO A 439 33.18 -15.49 -17.18
N ASP A 440 32.46 -16.57 -17.04
CA ASP A 440 31.88 -17.34 -18.15
C ASP A 440 30.57 -16.76 -18.71
N MET A 441 30.51 -15.43 -18.87
CA MET A 441 29.37 -14.70 -19.43
C MET A 441 28.90 -15.33 -20.76
N SER A 442 27.60 -15.58 -20.83
CA SER A 442 26.91 -16.16 -21.99
C SER A 442 25.40 -15.89 -21.87
N PRO A 443 24.66 -15.85 -23.00
CA PRO A 443 23.20 -15.78 -22.95
C PRO A 443 22.57 -16.89 -22.12
N GLU A 444 23.08 -18.13 -22.20
CA GLU A 444 22.55 -19.27 -21.46
C GLU A 444 22.68 -19.07 -19.93
N LYS A 445 23.84 -18.61 -19.47
CA LYS A 445 24.06 -18.31 -18.05
C LYS A 445 23.20 -17.12 -17.60
N GLY A 446 23.22 -16.03 -18.37
CA GLY A 446 22.47 -14.83 -18.05
C GLY A 446 20.98 -15.10 -17.90
N MET A 447 20.40 -15.84 -18.86
CA MET A 447 19.00 -16.24 -18.83
C MET A 447 18.65 -17.15 -17.65
N ALA A 448 19.55 -18.07 -17.25
CA ALA A 448 19.31 -18.92 -16.09
C ALA A 448 19.24 -18.11 -14.78
N TYR A 449 20.03 -17.03 -14.68
CA TYR A 449 19.95 -16.11 -13.55
C TYR A 449 18.73 -15.21 -13.62
N VAL A 450 18.35 -14.72 -14.81
CA VAL A 450 17.09 -13.99 -15.03
C VAL A 450 15.88 -14.84 -14.61
N ASP A 451 15.87 -16.12 -14.94
CA ASP A 451 14.84 -17.08 -14.50
C ASP A 451 14.78 -17.18 -12.97
N SER A 452 15.95 -17.35 -12.32
CA SER A 452 16.01 -17.43 -10.86
C SER A 452 15.56 -16.14 -10.17
N ILE A 453 15.94 -14.99 -10.72
CA ILE A 453 15.51 -13.67 -10.23
C ILE A 453 14.00 -13.55 -10.32
N GLN A 454 13.42 -13.85 -11.49
CA GLN A 454 11.98 -13.78 -11.70
C GLN A 454 11.22 -14.72 -10.77
N GLY A 455 11.67 -15.96 -10.63
CA GLY A 455 11.05 -16.94 -9.73
C GLY A 455 11.01 -16.48 -8.27
N TYR A 456 12.00 -15.70 -7.83
CA TYR A 456 12.01 -15.15 -6.47
C TYR A 456 11.17 -13.87 -6.32
N ILE A 457 11.27 -12.93 -7.27
CA ILE A 457 10.66 -11.60 -7.10
C ILE A 457 9.18 -11.58 -7.46
N LEU A 458 8.72 -12.38 -8.43
CA LEU A 458 7.34 -12.27 -8.94
C LEU A 458 6.29 -12.57 -7.88
N PRO A 459 6.41 -13.61 -7.04
CA PRO A 459 5.46 -13.82 -5.94
C PRO A 459 5.41 -12.62 -4.98
N ARG A 460 6.56 -12.01 -4.69
CA ARG A 460 6.66 -10.85 -3.80
C ARG A 460 6.08 -9.58 -4.44
N ILE A 461 6.30 -9.38 -5.74
CA ILE A 461 5.66 -8.32 -6.53
C ILE A 461 4.15 -8.52 -6.51
N MET A 462 3.65 -9.73 -6.71
CA MET A 462 2.21 -9.99 -6.65
C MET A 462 1.60 -9.70 -5.29
N CYS A 463 2.31 -10.01 -4.19
CA CYS A 463 1.85 -9.64 -2.85
C CYS A 463 1.87 -8.12 -2.62
N ALA A 464 2.99 -7.45 -2.94
CA ALA A 464 3.12 -6.00 -2.73
C ALA A 464 2.20 -5.16 -3.62
N LEU A 465 1.87 -5.68 -4.81
CA LEU A 465 0.90 -5.09 -5.71
C LEU A 465 -0.51 -5.62 -5.47
N ASP A 466 -0.74 -6.50 -4.50
CA ASP A 466 -2.05 -7.11 -4.25
C ASP A 466 -2.75 -7.54 -5.55
N LEU A 467 -2.08 -8.42 -6.29
CA LEU A 467 -2.57 -8.95 -7.57
C LEU A 467 -3.42 -10.20 -7.32
N PRO A 468 -4.39 -10.52 -8.21
CA PRO A 468 -5.18 -11.74 -8.08
C PRO A 468 -4.31 -13.00 -7.96
N GLU A 469 -4.77 -13.95 -7.13
CA GLU A 469 -4.10 -15.24 -6.89
C GLU A 469 -2.67 -15.11 -6.30
N ASN A 470 -2.33 -13.96 -5.70
CA ASN A 470 -1.05 -13.80 -5.03
C ASN A 470 -0.95 -14.69 -3.78
N TRP A 471 0.26 -15.16 -3.46
CA TRP A 471 0.49 -16.11 -2.37
C TRP A 471 0.30 -15.50 -0.97
N CYS A 472 0.06 -14.20 -0.88
CA CYS A 472 -0.17 -13.48 0.36
C CYS A 472 -1.63 -13.05 0.52
N ALA A 473 -2.49 -13.25 -0.48
CA ALA A 473 -3.93 -12.97 -0.40
C ALA A 473 -4.64 -13.92 0.57
N ASP A 474 -4.02 -15.07 0.86
CA ASP A 474 -4.44 -16.01 1.89
C ASP A 474 -3.84 -15.69 3.28
N ALA A 475 -3.08 -14.59 3.41
CA ALA A 475 -2.68 -14.11 4.73
C ALA A 475 -3.94 -13.53 5.39
N PRO A 476 -4.37 -14.08 6.53
CA PRO A 476 -5.56 -13.58 7.17
C PRO A 476 -5.40 -12.08 7.52
N PRO A 477 -6.48 -11.28 7.49
CA PRO A 477 -6.43 -9.86 7.83
C PRO A 477 -5.74 -9.63 9.17
N ALA A 478 -5.16 -8.44 9.37
CA ALA A 478 -4.36 -8.15 10.57
C ALA A 478 -5.12 -8.46 11.87
N ASN A 479 -6.44 -8.25 11.88
CA ASN A 479 -7.33 -8.53 13.01
C ASN A 479 -8.04 -9.89 12.93
N ASN A 480 -7.43 -10.88 12.27
CA ASN A 480 -7.94 -12.25 12.22
C ASN A 480 -7.90 -12.96 13.59
N GLU A 481 -7.07 -12.48 14.50
CA GLU A 481 -6.89 -13.03 15.84
C GLU A 481 -7.25 -11.99 16.89
N CYS A 482 -7.84 -12.42 18.01
CA CYS A 482 -8.17 -11.53 19.12
C CYS A 482 -6.97 -10.69 19.60
N MET A 483 -5.76 -11.26 19.59
CA MET A 483 -4.54 -10.58 20.04
C MET A 483 -4.23 -9.32 19.23
N ASP A 484 -4.69 -9.27 17.98
CA ASP A 484 -4.47 -8.22 17.01
C ASP A 484 -5.80 -7.50 16.66
N ALA A 485 -6.79 -7.58 17.56
CA ALA A 485 -8.09 -6.96 17.39
C ALA A 485 -7.98 -5.47 17.07
N THR A 486 -8.75 -5.01 16.07
CA THR A 486 -8.76 -3.59 15.69
C THR A 486 -9.43 -2.76 16.76
N ASP A 487 -8.76 -1.71 17.24
CA ASP A 487 -9.32 -0.76 18.20
C ASP A 487 -10.36 0.15 17.51
N ILE A 488 -11.61 0.03 17.94
CA ILE A 488 -12.76 0.79 17.45
C ILE A 488 -13.34 1.72 18.52
N ASP A 489 -12.58 2.01 19.59
CA ASP A 489 -13.03 2.87 20.70
C ASP A 489 -13.45 4.27 20.24
N ASN A 490 -12.88 4.75 19.12
CA ASN A 490 -13.24 6.02 18.49
C ASN A 490 -14.69 6.08 17.97
N LEU A 491 -15.37 4.94 17.79
CA LEU A 491 -16.78 4.88 17.38
C LEU A 491 -17.73 5.06 18.57
N PHE A 492 -17.24 4.85 19.78
CA PHE A 492 -17.97 5.00 21.04
C PHE A 492 -17.74 6.41 21.63
N HIS A 493 -18.35 6.69 22.79
CA HIS A 493 -18.12 7.93 23.56
C HIS A 493 -18.57 9.24 22.88
N THR A 494 -19.40 9.15 21.85
CA THR A 494 -19.76 10.31 21.00
C THR A 494 -20.72 11.29 21.69
N ASN A 495 -21.38 10.87 22.78
CA ASN A 495 -22.43 11.63 23.45
C ASN A 495 -23.53 12.09 22.48
N SER A 496 -23.80 11.28 21.45
CA SER A 496 -24.66 11.59 20.32
C SER A 496 -25.48 10.38 19.91
N THR A 497 -26.76 10.60 19.63
CA THR A 497 -27.67 9.58 19.06
C THR A 497 -27.51 9.43 17.55
N THR A 498 -26.49 10.04 16.95
CA THR A 498 -26.18 9.87 15.53
C THR A 498 -25.28 8.66 15.36
N THR A 499 -25.64 7.78 14.43
CA THR A 499 -24.83 6.62 14.05
C THR A 499 -23.45 7.06 13.56
N VAL A 500 -22.41 6.45 14.10
CA VAL A 500 -21.03 6.55 13.62
C VAL A 500 -20.70 5.26 12.88
N ILE A 501 -20.09 5.41 11.70
CA ILE A 501 -19.73 4.32 10.80
C ILE A 501 -18.21 4.17 10.85
N SER A 502 -17.73 2.94 11.01
CA SER A 502 -16.30 2.60 10.98
C SER A 502 -15.66 2.80 9.59
N ASP A 503 -14.37 2.50 9.51
CA ASP A 503 -13.74 2.17 8.23
C ASP A 503 -14.33 0.87 7.63
N ILE A 504 -14.01 0.58 6.38
CA ILE A 504 -14.43 -0.66 5.69
C ILE A 504 -13.54 -1.81 6.15
N TYR A 505 -14.16 -2.93 6.51
CA TYR A 505 -13.50 -4.19 6.82
C TYR A 505 -13.92 -5.28 5.83
N ASP A 506 -13.05 -6.27 5.59
CA ASP A 506 -13.26 -7.31 4.59
C ASP A 506 -12.86 -8.67 5.19
N ASN A 507 -13.81 -9.62 5.24
CA ASN A 507 -13.57 -10.94 5.82
C ASN A 507 -13.20 -12.01 4.78
N SER A 508 -13.03 -11.68 3.51
CA SER A 508 -12.82 -12.67 2.44
C SER A 508 -11.54 -13.50 2.60
N ALA A 509 -10.51 -12.92 3.20
CA ALA A 509 -9.26 -13.61 3.52
C ALA A 509 -9.20 -14.11 4.97
N ALA A 510 -10.21 -13.81 5.79
CA ALA A 510 -10.21 -14.19 7.21
C ALA A 510 -10.37 -15.70 7.37
N THR A 511 -9.85 -16.23 8.48
CA THR A 511 -9.87 -17.65 8.80
C THR A 511 -10.24 -17.84 10.26
N SER A 512 -11.10 -18.83 10.54
CA SER A 512 -11.32 -19.30 11.90
C SER A 512 -10.12 -20.12 12.36
N THR A 513 -9.54 -19.82 13.52
CA THR A 513 -8.32 -20.48 14.00
C THR A 513 -8.55 -21.27 15.29
N ASP A 514 -7.55 -22.06 15.71
CA ASP A 514 -7.61 -22.79 16.98
C ASP A 514 -7.65 -21.86 18.22
N SER A 515 -7.34 -20.57 18.06
CA SER A 515 -7.41 -19.57 19.14
C SER A 515 -8.82 -19.02 19.37
N ASP A 516 -9.71 -19.15 18.37
CA ASP A 516 -11.06 -18.62 18.48
C ASP A 516 -11.84 -19.32 19.60
N PRO A 517 -12.68 -18.60 20.35
CA PRO A 517 -13.45 -19.20 21.43
C PRO A 517 -14.37 -20.31 20.93
N THR A 518 -14.39 -21.44 21.62
CA THR A 518 -15.30 -22.56 21.32
C THR A 518 -16.65 -22.44 22.06
N THR A 519 -16.92 -21.28 22.65
CA THR A 519 -18.09 -21.02 23.52
C THR A 519 -18.60 -19.60 23.35
N GLY A 520 -19.90 -19.39 23.61
CA GLY A 520 -20.57 -18.09 23.47
C GLY A 520 -21.55 -18.11 22.30
N PHE A 521 -21.02 -18.18 21.08
CA PHE A 521 -21.78 -18.09 19.83
C PHE A 521 -22.73 -19.27 19.58
N LEU A 522 -22.44 -20.47 20.11
CA LEU A 522 -23.18 -21.71 19.81
C LEU A 522 -24.69 -21.65 20.12
N ASP A 523 -25.09 -20.86 21.11
CA ASP A 523 -26.50 -20.74 21.51
C ASP A 523 -27.29 -19.76 20.64
N CYS A 524 -26.62 -19.08 19.70
CA CYS A 524 -27.11 -17.88 19.01
C CYS A 524 -26.96 -17.99 17.50
N PHE A 525 -25.80 -18.40 16.98
CA PHE A 525 -25.55 -18.56 15.53
C PHE A 525 -26.25 -19.80 14.93
N GLY A 526 -26.99 -20.55 15.76
CA GLY A 526 -27.59 -21.80 15.32
C GLY A 526 -28.81 -21.56 14.46
N GLU A 527 -28.80 -22.08 13.24
CA GLU A 527 -29.89 -21.99 12.27
C GLU A 527 -30.90 -23.17 12.40
N PRO A 528 -32.00 -23.03 13.15
CA PRO A 528 -32.91 -24.14 13.44
C PRO A 528 -33.67 -24.58 12.18
N SER A 529 -33.78 -23.67 11.20
CA SER A 529 -34.41 -23.87 9.91
C SER A 529 -33.66 -24.88 9.04
N PHE A 530 -32.34 -24.95 9.17
CA PHE A 530 -31.47 -25.77 8.33
C PHE A 530 -30.87 -26.98 9.04
N ASN A 531 -31.00 -27.07 10.37
CA ASN A 531 -30.44 -28.16 11.19
C ASN A 531 -28.92 -28.32 10.96
N VAL A 532 -28.23 -27.20 10.87
CA VAL A 532 -26.78 -27.07 10.78
C VAL A 532 -26.27 -26.65 12.15
N GLU A 533 -25.17 -27.24 12.61
CA GLU A 533 -24.52 -26.82 13.85
C GLU A 533 -23.74 -25.53 13.58
N PRO A 534 -23.83 -24.52 14.46
CA PRO A 534 -23.08 -23.28 14.28
C PRO A 534 -21.57 -23.53 14.25
N VAL A 535 -20.91 -22.90 13.28
CA VAL A 535 -19.48 -22.96 13.03
C VAL A 535 -18.99 -21.54 12.76
N LEU A 536 -17.77 -21.24 13.18
CA LEU A 536 -17.12 -19.97 12.84
C LEU A 536 -16.47 -20.08 11.47
N ASN A 537 -16.60 -19.03 10.67
CA ASN A 537 -16.03 -18.90 9.34
C ASN A 537 -15.69 -17.43 9.08
N ASN A 538 -14.44 -17.18 8.69
CA ASN A 538 -13.98 -15.85 8.31
C ASN A 538 -14.19 -14.80 9.41
N THR A 539 -13.67 -15.08 10.61
CA THR A 539 -13.81 -14.23 11.80
C THR A 539 -12.86 -13.03 11.78
N LEU A 540 -13.39 -11.85 12.13
CA LEU A 540 -12.61 -10.64 12.40
C LEU A 540 -12.84 -10.15 13.83
N TRP A 541 -11.78 -9.62 14.43
CA TRP A 541 -11.76 -9.20 15.84
C TRP A 541 -11.63 -7.68 15.99
N PHE A 542 -12.40 -7.13 16.93
CA PHE A 542 -12.42 -5.71 17.27
C PHE A 542 -12.41 -5.51 18.79
N THR A 543 -11.90 -4.39 19.27
CA THR A 543 -11.85 -4.06 20.71
C THR A 543 -12.27 -2.62 20.99
N PHE A 544 -12.87 -2.39 22.15
CA PHE A 544 -13.25 -1.05 22.64
C PHE A 544 -13.33 -1.04 24.17
N GLU A 545 -13.31 0.16 24.77
CA GLU A 545 -13.48 0.35 26.21
C GLU A 545 -14.92 0.84 26.52
N GLY A 546 -15.61 0.16 27.43
CA GLY A 546 -16.95 0.56 27.85
C GLY A 546 -16.96 1.82 28.71
N ASP A 547 -18.02 2.63 28.60
CA ASP A 547 -18.23 3.87 29.37
C ASP A 547 -19.41 3.79 30.35
N GLY A 548 -20.17 2.69 30.34
CA GLY A 548 -21.36 2.54 31.18
C GLY A 548 -22.67 2.90 30.48
N GLU A 549 -22.63 3.26 29.20
CA GLU A 549 -23.80 3.71 28.43
C GLU A 549 -24.38 2.59 27.56
N ASP A 550 -25.59 2.83 27.04
CA ASP A 550 -26.33 1.93 26.14
C ASP A 550 -26.02 2.26 24.67
N TYR A 551 -25.81 1.24 23.84
CA TYR A 551 -25.49 1.37 22.42
C TYR A 551 -26.26 0.38 21.56
N THR A 552 -26.60 0.75 20.33
CA THR A 552 -26.91 -0.19 19.25
C THR A 552 -25.64 -0.42 18.44
N ILE A 553 -25.26 -1.68 18.27
CA ILE A 553 -24.12 -2.13 17.47
C ILE A 553 -24.68 -2.95 16.31
N GLU A 554 -24.41 -2.54 15.07
CA GLU A 554 -24.85 -3.24 13.85
C GLU A 554 -23.70 -3.33 12.85
N THR A 555 -23.71 -4.33 11.97
CA THR A 555 -22.93 -4.31 10.72
C THR A 555 -23.75 -3.66 9.60
N GLY A 556 -23.11 -3.26 8.50
CA GLY A 556 -23.85 -2.69 7.37
C GLY A 556 -23.01 -2.33 6.14
N ASP A 557 -23.69 -1.78 5.13
CA ASP A 557 -23.16 -1.50 3.78
C ASP A 557 -22.40 -0.17 3.65
N CYS A 558 -21.99 0.43 4.78
CA CYS A 558 -21.28 1.71 4.85
C CYS A 558 -22.02 2.88 4.16
N GLY A 559 -23.35 2.81 3.97
CA GLY A 559 -24.13 3.82 3.27
C GLY A 559 -24.35 3.56 1.78
N GLY A 560 -24.14 2.32 1.32
CA GLY A 560 -24.51 1.81 -0.01
C GLY A 560 -23.46 1.99 -1.10
N GLY A 561 -22.17 2.01 -0.74
CA GLY A 561 -21.05 2.31 -1.64
C GLY A 561 -19.95 1.26 -1.71
N LEU A 562 -20.18 0.06 -1.19
CA LEU A 562 -19.21 -1.03 -1.23
C LEU A 562 -19.20 -1.73 -2.59
N ASP A 563 -17.99 -1.98 -3.12
CA ASP A 563 -17.80 -2.68 -4.40
C ASP A 563 -18.04 -4.19 -4.25
N ASP A 564 -17.80 -4.73 -3.06
CA ASP A 564 -17.95 -6.14 -2.72
C ASP A 564 -18.62 -6.28 -1.35
N TYR A 565 -19.89 -5.86 -1.22
CA TYR A 565 -20.61 -5.99 0.05
C TYR A 565 -20.75 -7.47 0.43
N ILE A 566 -20.51 -7.79 1.71
CA ILE A 566 -20.61 -9.15 2.22
C ILE A 566 -21.92 -9.80 1.78
N ASP A 567 -21.83 -11.04 1.30
CA ASP A 567 -22.93 -11.75 0.65
C ASP A 567 -24.25 -11.65 1.44
N SER A 568 -25.24 -10.98 0.84
CA SER A 568 -26.56 -10.70 1.46
C SER A 568 -26.49 -10.04 2.84
N GLY A 569 -25.42 -9.31 3.14
CA GLY A 569 -25.19 -8.69 4.45
C GLY A 569 -24.97 -9.68 5.61
N ASP A 570 -24.85 -10.97 5.31
CA ASP A 570 -25.08 -12.07 6.26
C ASP A 570 -23.90 -12.25 7.23
N THR A 571 -23.97 -11.49 8.32
CA THR A 571 -22.94 -11.41 9.37
C THR A 571 -23.53 -11.89 10.68
N GLN A 572 -22.69 -12.45 11.55
CA GLN A 572 -23.07 -12.91 12.88
C GLN A 572 -22.00 -12.43 13.88
N PHE A 573 -22.33 -12.00 15.09
CA PHE A 573 -21.29 -11.59 16.05
C PHE A 573 -21.55 -11.95 17.51
N GLN A 574 -20.45 -12.08 18.26
CA GLN A 574 -20.43 -12.29 19.72
C GLN A 574 -19.45 -11.35 20.42
N ILE A 575 -19.90 -10.77 21.53
CA ILE A 575 -19.13 -9.88 22.41
C ILE A 575 -18.54 -10.69 23.57
N TYR A 576 -17.27 -10.45 23.87
CA TYR A 576 -16.48 -11.08 24.92
C TYR A 576 -15.85 -10.04 25.86
N THR A 577 -15.46 -10.49 27.05
CA THR A 577 -14.56 -9.78 27.98
C THR A 577 -13.41 -10.69 28.40
N GLY A 578 -12.42 -10.17 29.12
CA GLY A 578 -11.25 -10.92 29.59
C GLY A 578 -10.03 -10.68 28.72
N ASP A 579 -9.08 -11.62 28.74
CA ASP A 579 -7.87 -11.57 27.93
C ASP A 579 -8.00 -12.55 26.76
N CYS A 580 -7.44 -12.23 25.60
CA CYS A 580 -7.35 -13.16 24.47
C CYS A 580 -6.73 -14.50 24.90
N GLY A 581 -7.34 -15.60 24.44
CA GLY A 581 -7.04 -16.97 24.90
C GLY A 581 -7.74 -17.39 26.21
N ASN A 582 -8.38 -16.47 26.94
CA ASN A 582 -9.26 -16.74 28.09
C ASN A 582 -10.52 -15.85 28.06
N LEU A 583 -11.07 -15.63 26.86
CA LEU A 583 -12.25 -14.81 26.67
C LEU A 583 -13.48 -15.42 27.37
N VAL A 584 -14.31 -14.55 27.93
CA VAL A 584 -15.56 -14.88 28.60
C VAL A 584 -16.70 -14.26 27.78
N PRO A 585 -17.63 -15.06 27.22
CA PRO A 585 -18.73 -14.53 26.43
C PRO A 585 -19.64 -13.69 27.31
N VAL A 586 -20.02 -12.51 26.80
CA VAL A 586 -20.96 -11.63 27.48
C VAL A 586 -22.37 -12.18 27.27
N ALA A 587 -23.10 -12.37 28.37
CA ALA A 587 -24.45 -12.88 28.33
C ALA A 587 -25.38 -11.90 27.58
N GLY A 588 -26.04 -12.38 26.53
CA GLY A 588 -26.87 -11.55 25.66
C GLY A 588 -26.09 -10.69 24.66
N GLY A 589 -24.76 -10.79 24.64
CA GLY A 589 -23.91 -10.08 23.68
C GLY A 589 -23.73 -10.84 22.37
N CYS A 590 -24.76 -11.53 21.87
CA CYS A 590 -24.69 -12.27 20.61
C CYS A 590 -25.83 -11.86 19.69
N SER A 591 -25.53 -11.74 18.39
CA SER A 591 -26.51 -11.51 17.34
C SER A 591 -26.21 -12.40 16.13
N GLU A 592 -27.28 -12.93 15.56
CA GLU A 592 -27.29 -13.70 14.32
C GLU A 592 -27.82 -12.72 13.26
N ASP A 593 -29.14 -12.53 13.21
CA ASP A 593 -29.77 -11.41 12.52
C ASP A 593 -30.09 -10.21 13.46
N SER A 594 -29.90 -8.99 12.95
CA SER A 594 -30.49 -7.78 13.55
C SER A 594 -32.02 -7.84 13.53
N GLU A 595 -32.68 -7.23 14.52
CA GLU A 595 -34.13 -6.98 14.46
C GLU A 595 -34.54 -6.11 13.26
N ASN A 596 -33.58 -5.37 12.68
CA ASN A 596 -33.76 -4.53 11.51
C ASN A 596 -33.40 -5.22 10.18
N ALA A 597 -32.93 -6.47 10.22
CA ALA A 597 -32.63 -7.25 9.01
C ALA A 597 -33.87 -7.37 8.11
N VAL A 598 -33.65 -7.39 6.80
CA VAL A 598 -34.71 -7.47 5.79
C VAL A 598 -34.44 -8.63 4.84
N THR A 599 -35.44 -8.95 4.01
CA THR A 599 -35.25 -9.99 2.99
C THR A 599 -34.05 -9.64 2.10
N ASP A 600 -33.14 -10.60 1.94
CA ASP A 600 -31.88 -10.48 1.19
C ASP A 600 -30.84 -9.50 1.82
N ASN A 601 -31.00 -9.14 3.10
CA ASN A 601 -29.99 -8.42 3.90
C ASN A 601 -30.04 -8.80 5.40
N TYR A 602 -29.12 -9.67 5.82
CA TYR A 602 -29.09 -10.44 7.08
C TYR A 602 -27.97 -9.98 8.03
N PHE A 603 -27.83 -8.67 8.18
CA PHE A 603 -26.76 -8.09 9.00
C PHE A 603 -27.02 -8.30 10.50
N ALA A 604 -25.98 -8.62 11.26
CA ALA A 604 -26.05 -8.75 12.70
C ALA A 604 -26.25 -7.40 13.40
N GLY A 605 -26.98 -7.43 14.52
CA GLY A 605 -27.24 -6.24 15.32
C GLY A 605 -27.79 -6.53 16.70
N LEU A 606 -27.36 -5.77 17.71
CA LEU A 606 -27.97 -5.83 19.05
C LEU A 606 -27.85 -4.50 19.82
N ASP A 607 -28.73 -4.33 20.80
CA ASP A 607 -28.61 -3.30 21.83
C ASP A 607 -27.78 -3.83 23.02
N PHE A 608 -26.75 -3.08 23.40
CA PHE A 608 -25.73 -3.45 24.37
C PHE A 608 -25.52 -2.37 25.43
N THR A 609 -25.58 -2.75 26.71
CA THR A 609 -25.14 -1.87 27.81
C THR A 609 -23.69 -2.18 28.16
N THR A 610 -22.81 -1.20 28.03
CA THR A 610 -21.40 -1.35 28.41
C THR A 610 -21.21 -1.16 29.92
N GLU A 611 -20.14 -1.74 30.49
CA GLU A 611 -19.66 -1.40 31.82
C GLU A 611 -18.48 -0.43 31.71
N ALA A 612 -18.45 0.60 32.55
CA ALA A 612 -17.38 1.59 32.56
C ALA A 612 -16.00 0.96 32.85
N ASP A 613 -14.99 1.38 32.08
CA ASP A 613 -13.59 0.94 32.15
C ASP A 613 -13.39 -0.58 31.87
N GLN A 614 -14.39 -1.25 31.27
CA GLN A 614 -14.30 -2.66 30.87
C GLN A 614 -13.89 -2.77 29.40
N THR A 615 -12.80 -3.47 29.11
CA THR A 615 -12.43 -3.82 27.73
C THR A 615 -13.33 -4.92 27.21
N TYR A 616 -13.89 -4.70 26.02
CA TYR A 616 -14.68 -5.66 25.27
C TYR A 616 -13.95 -6.07 23.99
N TYR A 617 -14.27 -7.28 23.52
CA TYR A 617 -13.87 -7.79 22.22
C TYR A 617 -15.11 -8.20 21.44
N ILE A 618 -15.24 -7.77 20.19
CA ILE A 618 -16.30 -8.20 19.28
C ILE A 618 -15.66 -9.14 18.26
N MET A 619 -16.21 -10.34 18.14
CA MET A 619 -15.89 -11.29 17.06
C MET A 619 -17.04 -11.25 16.07
N ILE A 620 -16.77 -10.82 14.83
CA ILE A 620 -17.74 -10.77 13.74
C ILE A 620 -17.38 -11.89 12.75
N ASP A 621 -18.37 -12.66 12.35
CA ASP A 621 -18.31 -13.91 11.59
C ASP A 621 -19.18 -13.80 10.33
N GLY A 622 -18.81 -14.52 9.28
CA GLY A 622 -19.65 -14.68 8.08
C GLY A 622 -20.51 -15.93 8.17
N PHE A 623 -21.81 -15.82 7.88
CA PHE A 623 -22.70 -16.98 7.91
C PHE A 623 -22.25 -18.05 6.90
N ASN A 624 -22.33 -19.33 7.29
CA ASN A 624 -21.98 -20.44 6.42
C ASN A 624 -23.17 -21.35 6.13
N GLY A 625 -23.71 -21.23 4.91
CA GLY A 625 -24.74 -22.11 4.37
C GLY A 625 -24.22 -23.32 3.57
N GLU A 626 -22.89 -23.55 3.52
CA GLU A 626 -22.32 -24.65 2.73
C GLU A 626 -22.91 -26.02 3.14
N GLY A 627 -23.40 -26.76 2.15
CA GLY A 627 -24.06 -28.05 2.36
C GLY A 627 -25.59 -27.98 2.44
N VAL A 628 -26.19 -26.79 2.47
CA VAL A 628 -27.63 -26.56 2.33
C VAL A 628 -27.94 -26.20 0.87
N ALA A 629 -28.66 -27.09 0.17
CA ALA A 629 -28.89 -27.00 -1.29
C ALA A 629 -29.64 -25.73 -1.76
N GLU A 630 -30.20 -24.95 -0.84
CA GLU A 630 -31.02 -23.76 -1.10
C GLU A 630 -30.31 -22.45 -0.72
N VAL A 631 -29.17 -22.50 -0.01
CA VAL A 631 -28.49 -21.33 0.61
C VAL A 631 -27.02 -21.20 0.22
N GLY A 632 -26.43 -22.24 -0.39
CA GLY A 632 -24.99 -22.53 -0.43
C GLY A 632 -23.99 -21.45 -0.86
N VAL A 633 -23.67 -20.53 0.05
CA VAL A 633 -22.45 -19.71 0.04
C VAL A 633 -22.00 -19.48 1.49
N LEU A 634 -20.69 -19.47 1.70
CA LEU A 634 -20.07 -18.84 2.87
C LEU A 634 -20.13 -17.34 2.63
N ALA A 635 -20.70 -16.58 3.56
CA ALA A 635 -20.81 -15.14 3.41
C ALA A 635 -19.45 -14.48 3.65
N ASP A 636 -18.89 -13.94 2.57
CA ASP A 636 -17.68 -13.14 2.59
C ASP A 636 -17.83 -11.84 1.81
N GLY A 637 -16.95 -10.88 2.11
CA GLY A 637 -16.89 -9.56 1.52
C GLY A 637 -16.75 -8.44 2.55
N GLN A 638 -17.12 -7.24 2.13
CA GLN A 638 -16.90 -5.99 2.84
C GLN A 638 -18.09 -5.59 3.72
N TYR A 639 -17.82 -4.95 4.85
CA TYR A 639 -18.83 -4.34 5.72
C TYR A 639 -18.24 -3.21 6.59
N CYS A 640 -19.11 -2.41 7.21
CA CYS A 640 -18.75 -1.48 8.28
C CYS A 640 -19.47 -1.85 9.58
N ILE A 641 -18.97 -1.31 10.70
CA ILE A 641 -19.62 -1.33 12.00
C ILE A 641 -20.30 0.01 12.23
N HIS A 642 -21.59 -0.05 12.55
CA HIS A 642 -22.46 1.07 12.87
C HIS A 642 -22.70 1.11 14.38
N ILE A 643 -22.23 2.18 15.04
CA ILE A 643 -22.42 2.39 16.47
C ILE A 643 -23.35 3.57 16.70
N THR A 644 -24.44 3.35 17.43
CA THR A 644 -25.39 4.41 17.80
C THR A 644 -25.57 4.43 19.30
N GLN A 645 -25.23 5.53 19.98
CA GLN A 645 -25.50 5.65 21.42
C GLN A 645 -26.99 5.80 21.69
N LEU A 646 -27.55 4.92 22.49
CA LEU A 646 -28.92 4.99 22.97
C LEU A 646 -28.98 5.98 24.13
N THR A 647 -30.04 6.78 24.16
CA THR A 647 -30.36 7.61 25.32
C THR A 647 -31.67 7.10 25.89
N ILE A 648 -31.76 7.00 27.21
CA ILE A 648 -33.02 6.66 27.89
C ILE A 648 -34.02 7.80 27.61
N ASN A 649 -34.76 7.65 26.52
CA ASN A 649 -35.88 8.50 26.21
C ASN A 649 -37.00 8.12 27.19
N VAL A 650 -37.25 9.00 28.16
CA VAL A 650 -38.60 9.10 28.71
C VAL A 650 -39.45 9.57 27.54
N GLU A 651 -40.37 8.73 27.05
CA GLU A 651 -41.36 9.16 26.06
C GLU A 651 -42.01 10.46 26.55
N GLU A 652 -41.60 11.60 25.99
CA GLU A 652 -42.32 12.84 26.14
C GLU A 652 -43.66 12.63 25.44
N LEU A 653 -44.72 12.57 26.25
CA LEU A 653 -46.09 12.55 25.78
C LEU A 653 -46.24 13.62 24.70
N ASN A 654 -46.47 13.17 23.47
CA ASN A 654 -46.98 13.90 22.34
C ASN A 654 -47.95 15.02 22.80
N SER A 655 -47.42 16.24 23.00
CA SER A 655 -48.12 17.35 23.65
C SER A 655 -48.21 18.57 22.75
N TYR A 656 -49.15 19.46 23.08
CA TYR A 656 -49.39 20.72 22.39
C TYR A 656 -49.50 21.86 23.41
N ASN A 657 -49.30 23.11 22.97
CA ASN A 657 -49.30 24.24 23.90
C ASN A 657 -50.71 24.51 24.43
N VAL A 658 -50.78 24.64 25.76
CA VAL A 658 -51.96 25.07 26.49
C VAL A 658 -51.58 26.14 27.49
N SER A 659 -52.32 27.24 27.49
CA SER A 659 -52.16 28.35 28.43
C SER A 659 -53.42 28.53 29.26
N ILE A 660 -53.24 28.74 30.56
CA ILE A 660 -54.31 28.86 31.55
C ILE A 660 -54.22 30.24 32.22
N PHE A 661 -55.24 31.07 32.07
CA PHE A 661 -55.27 32.41 32.69
C PHE A 661 -56.68 32.88 33.09
N PRO A 662 -56.82 33.66 34.19
CA PRO A 662 -55.76 33.96 35.15
C PRO A 662 -55.36 32.70 35.93
N ASN A 663 -54.10 32.60 36.34
CA ASN A 663 -53.60 31.54 37.21
C ASN A 663 -52.58 32.18 38.17
N PRO A 664 -52.93 32.41 39.45
CA PRO A 664 -54.10 31.89 40.17
C PRO A 664 -55.46 32.42 39.69
N ALA A 665 -56.49 31.57 39.74
CA ALA A 665 -57.87 31.86 39.37
C ALA A 665 -58.76 31.96 40.62
N LYS A 666 -59.88 32.69 40.55
CA LYS A 666 -60.90 32.72 41.61
C LYS A 666 -62.16 31.99 41.17
N ASP A 667 -63.04 32.72 40.48
CA ASP A 667 -64.34 32.19 40.07
C ASP A 667 -64.30 31.52 38.69
N GLN A 668 -63.40 31.96 37.80
CA GLN A 668 -63.33 31.45 36.43
C GLN A 668 -61.90 31.39 35.91
N VAL A 669 -61.64 30.43 35.03
CA VAL A 669 -60.38 30.32 34.31
C VAL A 669 -60.59 30.13 32.82
N ARG A 670 -59.70 30.71 32.02
CA ARG A 670 -59.67 30.50 30.57
C ARG A 670 -58.52 29.60 30.19
N ILE A 671 -58.80 28.63 29.33
CA ILE A 671 -57.86 27.64 28.83
C ILE A 671 -57.80 27.80 27.32
N ASN A 672 -56.65 28.21 26.82
CA ASN A 672 -56.39 28.37 25.40
C ASN A 672 -55.41 27.30 24.93
N SER A 673 -55.70 26.70 23.78
CA SER A 673 -54.90 25.67 23.14
C SER A 673 -54.63 26.01 21.68
N ASP A 674 -53.49 25.56 21.16
CA ASP A 674 -53.17 25.61 19.74
C ASP A 674 -54.07 24.67 18.90
N LEU A 675 -54.58 23.61 19.50
CA LEU A 675 -55.42 22.58 18.88
C LEU A 675 -56.86 22.60 19.41
N ILE A 676 -57.76 21.94 18.69
CA ILE A 676 -59.15 21.78 19.14
C ILE A 676 -59.14 20.74 20.28
N VAL A 677 -59.59 21.14 21.46
CA VAL A 677 -59.67 20.24 22.61
C VAL A 677 -60.92 19.36 22.48
N ASP A 678 -60.73 18.04 22.57
CA ASP A 678 -61.78 17.02 22.53
C ASP A 678 -62.27 16.64 23.93
N ARG A 679 -61.39 16.71 24.93
CA ARG A 679 -61.72 16.45 26.34
C ARG A 679 -60.79 17.27 27.25
N LEU A 680 -61.32 17.69 28.39
CA LEU A 680 -60.57 18.36 29.44
C LEU A 680 -60.94 17.80 30.81
N GLU A 681 -59.95 17.55 31.65
CA GLU A 681 -60.14 17.06 33.02
C GLU A 681 -59.31 17.89 34.00
N ILE A 682 -59.88 18.20 35.16
CA ILE A 682 -59.19 18.83 36.28
C ILE A 682 -59.11 17.83 37.42
N TYR A 683 -57.91 17.63 37.93
CA TYR A 683 -57.58 16.70 39.00
C TYR A 683 -57.16 17.45 40.26
N ASN A 684 -57.55 16.94 41.42
CA ASN A 684 -56.96 17.39 42.69
C ASN A 684 -55.54 16.80 42.88
N VAL A 685 -54.81 17.25 43.90
CA VAL A 685 -53.43 16.77 44.19
C VAL A 685 -53.34 15.28 44.54
N VAL A 686 -54.47 14.61 44.80
CA VAL A 686 -54.53 13.16 45.08
C VAL A 686 -54.83 12.36 43.79
N GLY A 687 -55.04 13.05 42.65
CA GLY A 687 -55.29 12.43 41.35
C GLY A 687 -56.77 12.10 41.09
N GLU A 688 -57.70 12.60 41.91
CA GLU A 688 -59.14 12.44 41.65
C GLU A 688 -59.64 13.51 40.68
N VAL A 689 -60.42 13.12 39.67
CA VAL A 689 -61.07 14.04 38.73
C VAL A 689 -62.15 14.84 39.46
N VAL A 690 -61.94 16.14 39.62
CA VAL A 690 -62.90 17.07 40.25
C VAL A 690 -63.78 17.79 39.24
N MET A 691 -63.37 17.86 37.98
CA MET A 691 -64.15 18.42 36.88
C MET A 691 -63.77 17.73 35.57
N SER A 692 -64.74 17.44 34.72
CA SER A 692 -64.51 16.95 33.35
C SER A 692 -65.43 17.67 32.37
N VAL A 693 -64.88 18.05 31.22
CA VAL A 693 -65.58 18.65 30.10
C VAL A 693 -65.34 17.79 28.87
N GLU A 694 -66.39 17.05 28.50
CA GLU A 694 -66.38 16.18 27.33
C GLU A 694 -66.82 16.95 26.08
N ARG A 695 -66.08 16.77 24.97
CA ARG A 695 -66.37 17.31 23.63
C ARG A 695 -66.58 18.82 23.57
N PRO A 696 -65.67 19.66 24.09
CA PRO A 696 -65.81 21.10 23.97
C PRO A 696 -65.63 21.59 22.53
N GLN A 697 -64.83 20.88 21.72
CA GLN A 697 -64.60 21.18 20.30
C GLN A 697 -64.20 22.65 20.07
N SER A 698 -63.36 23.18 20.97
CA SER A 698 -62.92 24.57 20.97
C SER A 698 -61.43 24.66 21.28
N ARG A 699 -60.79 25.69 20.73
CA ARG A 699 -59.41 26.09 21.06
C ARG A 699 -59.34 27.01 22.28
N SER A 700 -60.49 27.48 22.76
CA SER A 700 -60.59 28.38 23.92
C SER A 700 -61.82 28.02 24.74
N LEU A 701 -61.61 27.64 26.00
CA LEU A 701 -62.66 27.33 26.96
C LEU A 701 -62.60 28.29 28.14
N THR A 702 -63.76 28.65 28.67
CA THR A 702 -63.88 29.33 29.96
C THR A 702 -64.64 28.43 30.91
N LEU A 703 -64.03 28.10 32.03
CA LEU A 703 -64.57 27.21 33.05
C LEU A 703 -64.95 28.02 34.29
N ASP A 704 -66.10 27.69 34.88
CA ASP A 704 -66.54 28.18 36.18
C ASP A 704 -65.97 27.26 37.26
N LEU A 705 -65.22 27.84 38.19
CA LEU A 705 -64.51 27.15 39.27
C LEU A 705 -65.19 27.33 40.63
N SER A 706 -66.34 28.01 40.70
CA SER A 706 -66.99 28.41 41.96
C SER A 706 -67.31 27.24 42.91
N ASP A 707 -67.44 26.01 42.38
CA ASP A 707 -67.73 24.80 43.15
C ASP A 707 -66.45 24.07 43.64
N LEU A 708 -65.27 24.52 43.24
CA LEU A 708 -63.98 23.94 43.65
C LEU A 708 -63.40 24.71 44.84
N SER A 709 -62.81 23.99 45.80
CA SER A 709 -62.16 24.60 46.95
C SER A 709 -60.82 25.24 46.59
N GLU A 710 -60.39 26.26 47.33
CA GLU A 710 -59.05 26.86 47.19
C GLU A 710 -57.95 25.77 47.29
N GLY A 711 -56.99 25.79 46.35
CA GLY A 711 -55.97 24.75 46.26
C GLY A 711 -55.25 24.64 44.92
N ILE A 712 -54.34 23.67 44.82
CA ILE A 712 -53.60 23.35 43.59
C ILE A 712 -54.30 22.19 42.88
N TYR A 713 -54.46 22.33 41.57
CA TYR A 713 -55.08 21.35 40.69
C TYR A 713 -54.19 21.11 39.47
N VAL A 714 -54.40 19.99 38.82
CA VAL A 714 -53.75 19.62 37.55
C VAL A 714 -54.83 19.58 36.48
N VAL A 715 -54.61 20.33 35.40
CA VAL A 715 -55.54 20.37 34.26
C VAL A 715 -54.92 19.60 33.11
N THR A 716 -55.61 18.58 32.64
CA THR A 716 -55.19 17.75 31.51
C THR A 716 -56.15 17.99 30.34
N THR A 717 -55.60 18.24 29.17
CA THR A 717 -56.36 18.50 27.93
C THR A 717 -55.97 17.50 26.86
N PHE A 718 -56.95 17.04 26.09
CA PHE A 718 -56.79 16.01 25.06
C PHE A 718 -57.24 16.56 23.69
N ALA A 719 -56.41 16.38 22.66
CA ALA A 719 -56.71 16.73 21.27
C ALA A 719 -56.29 15.55 20.37
N GLY A 720 -57.25 14.75 19.92
CA GLY A 720 -57.01 13.45 19.32
C GLY A 720 -56.26 12.52 20.30
N GLU A 721 -55.10 12.03 19.86
CA GLU A 721 -54.20 11.20 20.68
C GLU A 721 -53.20 12.02 21.51
N LEU A 722 -53.14 13.34 21.32
CA LEU A 722 -52.22 14.22 22.02
C LEU A 722 -52.78 14.64 23.39
N GLN A 723 -51.91 14.77 24.41
CA GLN A 723 -52.29 15.27 25.73
C GLN A 723 -51.35 16.36 26.24
N SER A 724 -51.90 17.36 26.94
CA SER A 724 -51.14 18.44 27.57
C SER A 724 -51.64 18.69 28.99
N THR A 725 -50.70 18.77 29.94
CA THR A 725 -50.98 18.88 31.38
C THR A 725 -50.40 20.18 31.92
N GLN A 726 -51.21 20.96 32.64
CA GLN A 726 -50.85 22.27 33.19
C GLN A 726 -51.30 22.40 34.64
N ARG A 727 -50.54 23.13 35.46
CA ARG A 727 -50.91 23.40 36.86
C ARG A 727 -51.91 24.56 36.94
N LEU A 728 -52.98 24.41 37.71
CA LEU A 728 -53.95 25.46 38.05
C LEU A 728 -53.94 25.72 39.56
N VAL A 729 -53.95 26.98 39.98
CA VAL A 729 -54.09 27.40 41.37
C VAL A 729 -55.41 28.15 41.53
N ILE A 730 -56.23 27.75 42.50
CA ILE A 730 -57.52 28.40 42.83
C ILE A 730 -57.38 29.09 44.19
N GLU A 731 -57.72 30.38 44.25
CA GLU A 731 -57.61 31.30 45.41
C GLU A 731 -58.93 31.93 45.84
#